data_AF-A0A1G3L3M5-F1
#
_entry.id   AF-A0A1G3L3M5-F1
#
_cell.length_a   1.000
_cell.length_b   1.000
_cell.length_c   1.000
_cell.angle_alpha   90.00
_cell.angle_beta   90.00
_cell.angle_gamma   90.00
#
_symmetry.space_group_name_H-M   'P 1'
#
loop_
_entity.id
_entity.type
_entity.pdbx_description
1 polymer ?
#
loop_
_entity_poly.entity_id
_entity_poly.type
_entity_poly.pdbx_seq_one_letter_code
_entity_poly.pdbx_strand_id
1 'polypeptide(L)'
;MAKNASAHLETLKTLYRTMVISREADLIEQDYTGRGEAFFHVSGAGHEATAALNPFLGPQDWLHCHYRDKALMMARGITPEQFFLSLFNKDASHSRGRQMNAHMSSPELKVLSLVGPVGNSALQAVGVAAAVKNDENQPVVLCSLGDGMTQQGEVLEALAHAVRETLPVLFLIQDNNLAISTTTKGKTFYQTPEGDAQEFYGIPIHRINGRNPESCLECFEEVVSSMRVDRKPSIVVMNVDRLHSHTNADDHKVYRSPDEIEAVKKCGDPIVNLEIWLKSQGVKDDFFQGMAQNIRLDLKKQASLAQRSGEPAPTRTALKPLPSHLEYTAAEYRGQPTEKSEDNLVMLEALRDVLKKRMADDDRITLFGEDLEDPKGDVFGLTKGLSTAYPGRVKNSPLAESTILGVTIGEALAGKRPVAFLQFADFLPIAYNQIVSELGSMHWRTDGGWQSPVIVMITCGGYKPGLGPFHASSYEALAVHTPGVDVFMPSTAGDAAGLLNSAFESGRPTLFFYPKSCLNDRENATSSDVEKHLIPLGKARIARSGKDITLVGYGNTVKLCLQAAEALAAQGAQAEVIDLRTLQPWDKTAVATSVEKTGRLVVVHEDNESAGMGSEVIAVMAERVTRPFQVRRVARADTYVPCNFANQLEVLPSYKRILETSVEMLGGQIAWKLPPTAQKGYFLVEAIGSSPSDESITVVRWIVKPGDTIKEGDYIADFEADKAAVELKSPISGILEEILVPEGHMVKVGTPVLKVKTGEGEESFKPLTKENPGEPLISGLQLGAPKASQEKVLSTDPKGIVGIQGVACVKGSRVVTNQEISALCPEWEAEDIFKRIGIETRPWVGEGETVLTLATAAARKLLKQTGLTLSDINLILVSTGTPPAHTPSLASMIQMDLNKDETEPLLVPAYDFSSACSGYIFGLKQASDHLKLRPKDRVLLITAEVLSPQTNMADHGTAPVFGDAATATLLLGSGRLGAMKLKVLETALGTHGESGDILKVPSDPKETITMDGPKVYLEAVKYMPQLLTDACHQMGIEPQSLDLIVPHQANQRIINALRQRMKLAEDQVYSNIRHNGNTSSCTIPLCLEELIPQATAGQKWGLTAFGGGFTFGGAVVEVV
;
A
#
# COMPACT_ATOMS: atom_id res chain seq x y z
N MET A 1 -57.21 -15.95 31.66
CA MET A 1 -57.66 -14.96 30.65
C MET A 1 -57.43 -13.52 31.14
N ALA A 2 -58.26 -12.94 32.03
CA ALA A 2 -58.14 -11.51 32.41
C ALA A 2 -56.73 -11.05 32.88
N LYS A 3 -56.02 -11.85 33.69
CA LYS A 3 -54.63 -11.54 34.11
C LYS A 3 -53.63 -11.49 32.94
N ASN A 4 -53.75 -12.39 31.96
CA ASN A 4 -52.83 -12.43 30.80
C ASN A 4 -53.12 -11.26 29.84
N ALA A 5 -54.40 -10.92 29.63
CA ALA A 5 -54.78 -9.75 28.83
C ALA A 5 -54.25 -8.44 29.46
N SER A 6 -54.33 -8.33 30.80
CA SER A 6 -53.74 -7.18 31.51
C SER A 6 -52.22 -7.11 31.38
N ALA A 7 -51.50 -8.24 31.46
CA ALA A 7 -50.05 -8.27 31.30
C ALA A 7 -49.62 -7.88 29.88
N HIS A 8 -50.26 -8.44 28.86
CA HIS A 8 -50.02 -8.11 27.46
C HIS A 8 -50.25 -6.62 27.15
N LEU A 9 -51.31 -6.03 27.72
CA LEU A 9 -51.59 -4.60 27.55
C LEU A 9 -50.52 -3.71 28.21
N GLU A 10 -49.97 -4.08 29.36
CA GLU A 10 -48.86 -3.34 29.99
C GLU A 10 -47.57 -3.48 29.16
N THR A 11 -47.27 -4.66 28.60
CA THR A 11 -46.14 -4.84 27.66
C THR A 11 -46.27 -3.88 26.47
N LEU A 12 -47.46 -3.73 25.88
CA LEU A 12 -47.67 -2.82 24.76
C LEU A 12 -47.62 -1.34 25.14
N LYS A 13 -48.02 -0.96 26.35
CA LYS A 13 -47.78 0.40 26.89
C LYS A 13 -46.29 0.68 27.08
N THR A 14 -45.53 -0.29 27.59
CA THR A 14 -44.07 -0.18 27.72
C THR A 14 -43.40 -0.05 26.35
N LEU A 15 -43.81 -0.88 25.38
CA LEU A 15 -43.35 -0.80 23.99
C LEU A 15 -43.63 0.58 23.39
N TYR A 16 -44.88 1.08 23.46
CA TYR A 16 -45.25 2.41 22.98
C TYR A 16 -44.36 3.50 23.58
N ARG A 17 -44.15 3.48 24.91
CA ARG A 17 -43.28 4.45 25.58
C ARG A 17 -41.84 4.39 25.07
N THR A 18 -41.28 3.20 24.87
CA THR A 18 -39.92 3.03 24.34
C THR A 18 -39.80 3.52 22.89
N MET A 19 -40.80 3.25 22.05
CA MET A 19 -40.84 3.76 20.67
C MET A 19 -40.90 5.30 20.64
N VAL A 20 -41.70 5.92 21.52
CA VAL A 20 -41.73 7.40 21.67
C VAL A 20 -40.39 7.95 22.14
N ILE A 21 -39.70 7.30 23.09
CA ILE A 21 -38.34 7.72 23.51
C ILE A 21 -37.37 7.65 22.33
N SER A 22 -37.40 6.58 21.55
CA SER A 22 -36.55 6.42 20.35
C SER A 22 -36.82 7.51 19.30
N ARG A 23 -38.09 7.82 19.00
CA ARG A 23 -38.46 8.87 18.04
C ARG A 23 -38.08 10.26 18.52
N GLU A 24 -38.29 10.57 19.79
CA GLU A 24 -37.94 11.88 20.35
C GLU A 24 -36.42 12.08 20.43
N ALA A 25 -35.64 11.02 20.71
CA ALA A 25 -34.19 11.06 20.60
C ALA A 25 -33.74 11.30 19.14
N ASP A 26 -34.36 10.60 18.18
CA ASP A 26 -34.09 10.75 16.75
C ASP A 26 -34.31 12.18 16.24
N LEU A 27 -35.42 12.81 16.64
CA LEU A 27 -35.73 14.21 16.31
C LEU A 27 -34.76 15.19 16.97
N ILE A 28 -34.22 14.87 18.15
CA ILE A 28 -33.19 15.68 18.82
C ILE A 28 -31.84 15.55 18.10
N GLU A 29 -31.44 14.34 17.68
CA GLU A 29 -30.25 14.14 16.84
C GLU A 29 -30.35 14.90 15.50
N GLN A 30 -31.54 14.90 14.88
CA GLN A 30 -31.82 15.66 13.67
C GLN A 30 -31.71 17.19 13.89
N ASP A 31 -32.16 17.70 15.04
CA ASP A 31 -32.03 19.11 15.40
C ASP A 31 -30.57 19.52 15.66
N TYR A 32 -29.79 18.72 16.38
CA TYR A 32 -28.37 18.99 16.61
C TYR A 32 -27.53 18.92 15.33
N THR A 33 -27.80 17.95 14.45
CA THR A 33 -27.13 17.86 13.14
C THR A 33 -27.56 18.99 12.20
N GLY A 34 -28.85 19.36 12.18
CA GLY A 34 -29.36 20.52 11.43
C GLY A 34 -28.80 21.87 11.91
N ARG A 35 -28.37 21.97 13.18
CA ARG A 35 -27.67 23.13 13.75
C ARG A 35 -26.14 23.09 13.56
N GLY A 36 -25.58 22.03 12.98
CA GLY A 36 -24.13 21.86 12.81
C GLY A 36 -23.37 21.55 14.12
N GLU A 37 -24.09 21.19 15.19
CA GLU A 37 -23.53 20.85 16.51
C GLU A 37 -23.26 19.35 16.69
N ALA A 38 -23.68 18.54 15.72
CA ALA A 38 -23.34 17.13 15.55
C ALA A 38 -23.14 16.84 14.06
N PHE A 39 -22.40 15.78 13.71
CA PHE A 39 -21.94 15.57 12.33
C PHE A 39 -22.83 14.64 11.49
N PHE A 40 -23.42 13.62 12.11
CA PHE A 40 -24.10 12.55 11.39
C PHE A 40 -25.38 12.10 12.10
N HIS A 41 -26.43 11.85 11.34
CA HIS A 41 -27.69 11.30 11.82
C HIS A 41 -28.21 10.26 10.83
N VAL A 42 -28.55 9.09 11.34
CA VAL A 42 -29.25 8.03 10.62
C VAL A 42 -30.56 7.76 11.34
N SER A 43 -31.67 8.10 10.67
CA SER A 43 -33.00 8.08 11.27
C SER A 43 -33.45 6.65 11.60
N GLY A 44 -33.91 6.43 12.83
CA GLY A 44 -34.65 5.23 13.23
C GLY A 44 -36.14 5.26 12.88
N ALA A 45 -36.65 6.36 12.32
CA ALA A 45 -38.08 6.62 12.19
C ALA A 45 -38.79 5.67 11.22
N GLY A 46 -39.76 4.92 11.75
CA GLY A 46 -40.54 3.88 11.07
C GLY A 46 -40.04 2.44 11.34
N HIS A 47 -38.88 2.30 11.98
CA HIS A 47 -38.31 1.01 12.37
C HIS A 47 -38.55 0.65 13.86
N GLU A 48 -39.26 1.49 14.63
CA GLU A 48 -39.29 1.35 16.09
C GLU A 48 -39.98 0.07 16.60
N ALA A 49 -40.75 -0.62 15.75
CA ALA A 49 -41.37 -1.90 16.06
C ALA A 49 -40.38 -3.04 16.36
N THR A 50 -39.08 -2.90 16.04
CA THR A 50 -38.06 -3.89 16.43
C THR A 50 -37.98 -4.09 17.95
N ALA A 51 -38.37 -3.07 18.73
CA ALA A 51 -38.49 -3.18 20.19
C ALA A 51 -39.52 -4.22 20.67
N ALA A 52 -40.46 -4.65 19.82
CA ALA A 52 -41.45 -5.69 20.14
C ALA A 52 -40.81 -7.08 20.33
N LEU A 53 -39.57 -7.30 19.89
CA LEU A 53 -38.81 -8.54 20.15
C LEU A 53 -38.30 -8.62 21.60
N ASN A 54 -38.00 -7.48 22.24
CA ASN A 54 -37.31 -7.44 23.52
C ASN A 54 -37.99 -8.20 24.69
N PRO A 55 -39.33 -8.26 24.82
CA PRO A 55 -39.99 -9.03 25.89
C PRO A 55 -39.66 -10.53 25.91
N PHE A 56 -39.18 -11.08 24.79
CA PHE A 56 -38.83 -12.50 24.63
C PHE A 56 -37.32 -12.77 24.78
N LEU A 57 -36.52 -11.69 24.93
CA LEU A 57 -35.07 -11.76 25.11
C LEU A 57 -34.69 -11.69 26.59
N GLY A 58 -33.98 -12.70 27.08
CA GLY A 58 -33.37 -12.72 28.40
C GLY A 58 -31.96 -12.13 28.42
N PRO A 59 -31.35 -11.91 29.60
CA PRO A 59 -30.00 -11.35 29.73
C PRO A 59 -28.90 -12.17 29.03
N GLN A 60 -29.16 -13.45 28.75
CA GLN A 60 -28.17 -14.32 28.12
C GLN A 60 -28.13 -14.26 26.59
N ASP A 61 -29.18 -13.72 25.96
CA ASP A 61 -29.25 -13.59 24.49
C ASP A 61 -28.31 -12.50 23.96
N TRP A 62 -27.87 -12.65 22.71
CA TRP A 62 -26.87 -11.80 22.07
C TRP A 62 -27.46 -11.04 20.89
N LEU A 63 -27.11 -9.76 20.72
CA LEU A 63 -27.72 -8.87 19.73
C LEU A 63 -26.68 -8.26 18.79
N HIS A 64 -26.60 -8.77 17.56
CA HIS A 64 -26.04 -8.03 16.42
C HIS A 64 -27.16 -7.17 15.84
N CYS A 65 -27.28 -5.95 16.35
CA CYS A 65 -28.29 -4.97 15.92
C CYS A 65 -27.98 -4.37 14.54
N HIS A 66 -29.03 -3.95 13.86
CA HIS A 66 -28.95 -3.03 12.71
C HIS A 66 -28.78 -1.59 13.20
N TYR A 67 -28.17 -0.70 12.41
CA TYR A 67 -27.99 0.71 12.81
C TYR A 67 -29.32 1.50 12.94
N ARG A 68 -30.46 0.91 12.56
CA ARG A 68 -31.82 1.46 12.80
C ARG A 68 -32.49 0.92 14.07
N ASP A 69 -31.89 -0.04 14.78
CA ASP A 69 -32.44 -0.66 16.01
C ASP A 69 -32.41 0.22 17.26
N LYS A 70 -32.50 1.55 17.11
CA LYS A 70 -32.49 2.50 18.23
C LYS A 70 -33.52 2.13 19.30
N ALA A 71 -34.75 1.79 18.89
CA ALA A 71 -35.82 1.37 19.79
C ALA A 71 -35.54 0.03 20.49
N LEU A 72 -35.03 -0.98 19.77
CA LEU A 72 -34.67 -2.28 20.35
C LEU A 72 -33.49 -2.17 21.32
N MET A 73 -32.46 -1.39 20.97
CA MET A 73 -31.33 -1.09 21.85
C MET A 73 -31.77 -0.37 23.13
N MET A 74 -32.70 0.58 23.04
CA MET A 74 -33.31 1.22 24.22
C MET A 74 -34.16 0.25 25.04
N ALA A 75 -34.96 -0.61 24.39
CA ALA A 75 -35.74 -1.65 25.06
C ALA A 75 -34.85 -2.64 25.83
N ARG A 76 -33.69 -2.97 25.25
CA ARG A 76 -32.67 -3.84 25.85
C ARG A 76 -31.98 -3.21 27.06
N GLY A 77 -32.00 -1.88 27.19
CA GLY A 77 -31.49 -1.14 28.35
C GLY A 77 -30.43 -0.08 28.05
N ILE A 78 -30.09 0.17 26.77
CA ILE A 78 -29.15 1.26 26.44
C ILE A 78 -29.84 2.62 26.69
N THR A 79 -29.22 3.46 27.53
CA THR A 79 -29.80 4.75 27.93
C THR A 79 -29.77 5.78 26.79
N PRO A 80 -30.74 6.71 26.73
CA PRO A 80 -30.69 7.82 25.77
C PRO A 80 -29.45 8.72 25.95
N GLU A 81 -28.98 8.91 27.19
CA GLU A 81 -27.68 9.55 27.48
C GLU A 81 -26.53 8.90 26.70
N GLN A 82 -26.48 7.56 26.63
CA GLN A 82 -25.45 6.86 25.88
C GLN A 82 -25.50 7.16 24.37
N PHE A 83 -26.71 7.27 23.79
CA PHE A 83 -26.91 7.69 22.41
C PHE A 83 -26.43 9.13 22.18
N PHE A 84 -26.69 10.06 23.10
CA PHE A 84 -26.21 11.44 22.97
C PHE A 84 -24.71 11.58 23.18
N LEU A 85 -24.10 10.82 24.10
CA LEU A 85 -22.64 10.73 24.23
C LEU A 85 -21.99 10.20 22.94
N SER A 86 -22.67 9.28 22.25
CA SER A 86 -22.27 8.78 20.93
C SER A 86 -22.46 9.82 19.82
N LEU A 87 -23.60 10.54 19.79
CA LEU A 87 -23.89 11.63 18.84
C LEU A 87 -22.79 12.69 18.81
N PHE A 88 -22.26 13.05 19.98
CA PHE A 88 -21.21 14.06 20.15
C PHE A 88 -19.79 13.47 20.22
N ASN A 89 -19.60 12.15 19.98
CA ASN A 89 -18.32 11.45 20.00
C ASN A 89 -17.49 11.67 21.29
N LYS A 90 -18.14 11.65 22.46
CA LYS A 90 -17.55 12.07 23.74
C LYS A 90 -16.69 11.01 24.42
N ASP A 91 -15.86 11.45 25.38
CA ASP A 91 -14.97 10.55 26.13
C ASP A 91 -15.72 9.50 26.96
N ALA A 92 -16.91 9.84 27.46
CA ALA A 92 -17.78 8.91 28.16
C ALA A 92 -18.67 8.07 27.21
N SER A 93 -18.48 8.14 25.89
CA SER A 93 -19.20 7.25 24.96
C SER A 93 -18.67 5.82 25.03
N HIS A 94 -19.49 4.84 24.67
CA HIS A 94 -19.14 3.40 24.60
C HIS A 94 -17.89 3.06 23.75
N SER A 95 -17.37 4.03 22.97
CA SER A 95 -16.20 3.91 22.11
C SER A 95 -15.16 5.01 22.34
N ARG A 96 -15.37 5.91 23.32
CA ARG A 96 -14.58 7.15 23.52
C ARG A 96 -14.41 7.96 22.23
N GLY A 97 -15.51 8.11 21.50
CA GLY A 97 -15.57 8.84 20.22
C GLY A 97 -14.89 8.15 19.02
N ARG A 98 -14.58 6.85 19.09
CA ARG A 98 -13.92 6.10 17.99
C ARG A 98 -14.87 5.44 16.99
N GLN A 99 -16.16 5.35 17.30
CA GLN A 99 -17.19 4.80 16.42
C GLN A 99 -18.13 5.88 15.88
N MET A 100 -18.82 5.57 14.78
CA MET A 100 -19.93 6.38 14.31
C MET A 100 -21.07 6.33 15.35
N ASN A 101 -21.78 7.44 15.54
CA ASN A 101 -22.76 7.60 16.60
C ASN A 101 -23.85 6.50 16.69
N ALA A 102 -24.25 5.92 15.55
CA ALA A 102 -25.24 4.84 15.48
C ALA A 102 -24.64 3.43 15.63
N HIS A 103 -23.32 3.26 15.65
CA HIS A 103 -22.64 1.97 15.81
C HIS A 103 -22.45 1.59 17.29
N MET A 104 -23.51 1.77 18.07
CA MET A 104 -23.50 1.59 19.52
C MET A 104 -23.29 0.12 19.92
N SER A 105 -22.69 -0.09 21.09
CA SER A 105 -22.51 -1.42 21.67
C SER A 105 -22.50 -1.37 23.19
N SER A 106 -22.80 -2.51 23.81
CA SER A 106 -22.72 -2.71 25.26
C SER A 106 -22.41 -4.17 25.57
N PRO A 107 -21.19 -4.47 26.09
CA PRO A 107 -20.85 -5.81 26.59
C PRO A 107 -21.76 -6.30 27.70
N GLU A 108 -22.15 -5.40 28.62
CA GLU A 108 -23.07 -5.71 29.74
C GLU A 108 -24.44 -6.22 29.25
N LEU A 109 -24.96 -5.62 28.17
CA LEU A 109 -26.26 -5.97 27.60
C LEU A 109 -26.19 -7.00 26.46
N LYS A 110 -24.97 -7.49 26.14
CA LYS A 110 -24.65 -8.34 24.99
C LYS A 110 -25.06 -7.76 23.62
N VAL A 111 -24.95 -6.44 23.48
CA VAL A 111 -25.13 -5.74 22.20
C VAL A 111 -23.76 -5.57 21.55
N LEU A 112 -23.53 -6.29 20.45
CA LEU A 112 -22.23 -6.34 19.75
C LEU A 112 -21.96 -5.04 18.98
N SER A 113 -20.68 -4.75 18.69
CA SER A 113 -20.29 -3.58 17.91
C SER A 113 -20.62 -3.72 16.43
N LEU A 114 -21.38 -2.77 15.90
CA LEU A 114 -21.62 -2.63 14.47
C LEU A 114 -20.38 -2.11 13.72
N VAL A 115 -20.37 -2.27 12.40
CA VAL A 115 -19.37 -1.73 11.47
C VAL A 115 -20.05 -1.15 10.22
N GLY A 116 -19.36 -0.27 9.50
CA GLY A 116 -19.85 0.36 8.26
C GLY A 116 -20.02 -0.58 7.06
N PRO A 117 -19.09 -1.53 6.81
CA PRO A 117 -19.30 -2.66 5.91
C PRO A 117 -20.47 -3.54 6.36
N VAL A 118 -21.66 -3.22 5.86
CA VAL A 118 -22.90 -3.90 6.23
C VAL A 118 -22.87 -5.37 5.78
N GLY A 119 -23.35 -6.27 6.64
CA GLY A 119 -23.38 -7.72 6.39
C GLY A 119 -22.32 -8.50 7.16
N ASN A 120 -21.16 -7.90 7.45
CA ASN A 120 -20.04 -8.54 8.15
C ASN A 120 -20.43 -9.19 9.49
N SER A 121 -21.37 -8.58 10.21
CA SER A 121 -21.87 -9.05 11.51
C SER A 121 -22.64 -10.37 11.43
N ALA A 122 -23.11 -10.80 10.26
CA ALA A 122 -23.86 -12.05 10.12
C ALA A 122 -22.99 -13.28 10.37
N LEU A 123 -21.73 -13.27 9.91
CA LEU A 123 -20.78 -14.35 10.19
C LEU A 123 -20.35 -14.38 11.66
N GLN A 124 -20.25 -13.21 12.31
CA GLN A 124 -20.02 -13.14 13.74
C GLN A 124 -21.21 -13.68 14.54
N ALA A 125 -22.45 -13.38 14.13
CA ALA A 125 -23.65 -13.87 14.81
C ALA A 125 -23.72 -15.41 14.82
N VAL A 126 -23.37 -16.07 13.72
CA VAL A 126 -23.28 -17.54 13.69
C VAL A 126 -22.09 -18.06 14.51
N GLY A 127 -20.96 -17.36 14.57
CA GLY A 127 -19.85 -17.69 15.46
C GLY A 127 -20.20 -17.61 16.95
N VAL A 128 -20.87 -16.53 17.38
CA VAL A 128 -21.41 -16.40 18.74
C VAL A 128 -22.38 -17.54 19.02
N ALA A 129 -23.30 -17.83 18.10
CA ALA A 129 -24.28 -18.89 18.24
C ALA A 129 -23.66 -20.30 18.32
N ALA A 130 -22.57 -20.56 17.61
CA ALA A 130 -21.80 -21.80 17.72
C ALA A 130 -21.17 -21.94 19.11
N ALA A 131 -20.55 -20.88 19.63
CA ALA A 131 -19.94 -20.86 20.96
C ALA A 131 -20.95 -21.05 22.11
N VAL A 132 -22.17 -20.52 21.98
CA VAL A 132 -23.23 -20.59 23.01
C VAL A 132 -24.32 -21.63 22.73
N LYS A 133 -24.20 -22.44 21.67
CA LYS A 133 -25.22 -23.41 21.25
C LYS A 133 -25.68 -24.32 22.40
N ASN A 134 -24.69 -24.81 23.16
CA ASN A 134 -24.84 -25.79 24.24
C ASN A 134 -24.91 -25.15 25.64
N ASP A 135 -25.08 -23.83 25.75
CA ASP A 135 -25.27 -23.13 27.03
C ASP A 135 -26.62 -23.53 27.66
N GLU A 136 -26.62 -23.82 28.97
CA GLU A 136 -27.78 -24.28 29.73
C GLU A 136 -28.95 -23.29 29.73
N ASN A 137 -28.68 -22.00 29.55
CA ASN A 137 -29.67 -20.93 29.49
C ASN A 137 -30.35 -20.83 28.11
N GLN A 138 -29.96 -21.68 27.15
CA GLN A 138 -30.48 -21.72 25.78
C GLN A 138 -30.57 -20.34 25.11
N PRO A 139 -29.48 -19.55 25.10
CA PRO A 139 -29.48 -18.23 24.49
C PRO A 139 -29.77 -18.32 22.99
N VAL A 140 -30.45 -17.30 22.48
CA VAL A 140 -30.68 -17.02 21.06
C VAL A 140 -29.75 -15.89 20.64
N VAL A 141 -29.28 -15.91 19.39
CA VAL A 141 -28.49 -14.82 18.82
C VAL A 141 -29.31 -14.10 17.75
N LEU A 142 -29.57 -12.82 17.94
CA LEU A 142 -30.18 -11.95 16.94
C LEU A 142 -29.11 -11.48 15.95
N CYS A 143 -29.40 -11.66 14.66
CA CYS A 143 -28.74 -10.99 13.55
C CYS A 143 -29.77 -10.11 12.85
N SER A 144 -29.81 -8.80 13.15
CA SER A 144 -30.73 -7.90 12.47
C SER A 144 -30.08 -7.20 11.29
N LEU A 145 -30.82 -7.15 10.19
CA LEU A 145 -30.36 -6.78 8.85
C LEU A 145 -31.36 -5.81 8.22
N GLY A 146 -30.89 -4.88 7.40
CA GLY A 146 -31.74 -4.24 6.40
C GLY A 146 -31.91 -5.14 5.17
N ASP A 147 -33.02 -4.99 4.46
CA ASP A 147 -33.27 -5.55 3.12
C ASP A 147 -32.09 -5.38 2.13
N GLY A 148 -31.43 -4.23 2.13
CA GLY A 148 -30.23 -4.01 1.32
C GLY A 148 -29.02 -4.87 1.72
N MET A 149 -28.94 -5.29 2.98
CA MET A 149 -27.84 -6.08 3.52
C MET A 149 -27.95 -7.56 3.14
N THR A 150 -29.15 -8.06 2.87
CA THR A 150 -29.39 -9.49 2.56
C THR A 150 -28.81 -9.93 1.21
N GLN A 151 -28.24 -9.00 0.43
CA GLN A 151 -27.58 -9.24 -0.85
C GLN A 151 -26.04 -9.38 -0.71
N GLN A 152 -25.50 -9.23 0.50
CA GLN A 152 -24.07 -9.41 0.76
C GLN A 152 -23.71 -10.90 0.86
N GLY A 153 -22.61 -11.31 0.23
CA GLY A 153 -22.18 -12.72 0.19
C GLY A 153 -22.04 -13.33 1.58
N GLU A 154 -21.43 -12.60 2.51
CA GLU A 154 -21.24 -13.01 3.91
C GLU A 154 -22.56 -13.27 4.67
N VAL A 155 -23.67 -12.64 4.27
CA VAL A 155 -25.00 -12.93 4.84
C VAL A 155 -25.56 -14.25 4.31
N LEU A 156 -25.34 -14.55 3.02
CA LEU A 156 -25.74 -15.83 2.42
C LEU A 156 -24.91 -16.99 2.99
N GLU A 157 -23.60 -16.77 3.16
CA GLU A 157 -22.71 -17.67 3.87
C GLU A 157 -23.16 -17.92 5.31
N ALA A 158 -23.51 -16.86 6.07
CA ALA A 158 -24.01 -17.00 7.44
C ALA A 158 -25.30 -17.83 7.50
N LEU A 159 -26.26 -17.58 6.62
CA LEU A 159 -27.50 -18.37 6.53
C LEU A 159 -27.21 -19.84 6.25
N ALA A 160 -26.34 -20.14 5.27
CA ALA A 160 -25.93 -21.51 4.96
C ALA A 160 -25.18 -22.19 6.13
N HIS A 161 -24.29 -21.47 6.81
CA HIS A 161 -23.54 -21.98 7.95
C HIS A 161 -24.44 -22.25 9.18
N ALA A 162 -25.46 -21.39 9.40
CA ALA A 162 -26.45 -21.59 10.46
C ALA A 162 -27.29 -22.86 10.26
N VAL A 163 -27.61 -23.21 9.00
CA VAL A 163 -28.21 -24.51 8.67
C VAL A 163 -27.20 -25.64 8.89
N ARG A 164 -25.99 -25.51 8.35
CA ARG A 164 -24.93 -26.54 8.41
C ARG A 164 -24.63 -27.00 9.83
N GLU A 165 -24.44 -26.07 10.75
CA GLU A 165 -24.13 -26.38 12.15
C GLU A 165 -25.39 -26.49 13.03
N THR A 166 -26.61 -26.27 12.51
CA THR A 166 -27.86 -26.12 13.27
C THR A 166 -27.71 -25.11 14.42
N LEU A 167 -27.73 -23.81 14.11
CA LEU A 167 -27.44 -22.73 15.07
C LEU A 167 -28.67 -21.87 15.41
N PRO A 168 -28.87 -21.48 16.68
CA PRO A 168 -30.02 -20.69 17.14
C PRO A 168 -29.89 -19.20 16.79
N VAL A 169 -29.83 -18.88 15.50
CA VAL A 169 -29.70 -17.51 14.97
C VAL A 169 -31.02 -17.02 14.38
N LEU A 170 -31.50 -15.88 14.90
CA LEU A 170 -32.69 -15.18 14.41
C LEU A 170 -32.25 -14.11 13.43
N PHE A 171 -32.49 -14.34 12.14
CA PHE A 171 -32.24 -13.37 11.07
C PHE A 171 -33.46 -12.46 10.93
N LEU A 172 -33.43 -11.30 11.60
CA LEU A 172 -34.50 -10.30 11.56
C LEU A 172 -34.22 -9.27 10.46
N ILE A 173 -34.89 -9.43 9.33
CA ILE A 173 -34.78 -8.56 8.17
C ILE A 173 -35.81 -7.43 8.29
N GLN A 174 -35.34 -6.19 8.36
CA GLN A 174 -36.14 -4.98 8.42
C GLN A 174 -36.34 -4.45 7.00
N ASP A 175 -37.47 -4.80 6.39
CA ASP A 175 -37.76 -4.47 4.99
C ASP A 175 -38.52 -3.16 4.86
N ASN A 176 -37.80 -2.09 4.46
CA ASN A 176 -38.38 -0.80 4.07
C ASN A 176 -38.39 -0.57 2.54
N ASN A 177 -38.16 -1.64 1.75
CA ASN A 177 -38.09 -1.66 0.29
C ASN A 177 -36.98 -0.79 -0.34
N LEU A 178 -35.99 -0.29 0.43
CA LEU A 178 -35.02 0.74 0.00
C LEU A 178 -33.59 0.55 0.57
N ALA A 179 -32.69 0.01 -0.25
CA ALA A 179 -31.24 0.07 -0.07
C ALA A 179 -30.69 1.46 -0.47
N ILE A 180 -30.58 2.37 0.50
CA ILE A 180 -30.31 3.80 0.29
C ILE A 180 -31.41 4.41 -0.60
N SER A 181 -31.16 4.56 -1.91
CA SER A 181 -32.11 5.03 -2.93
C SER A 181 -32.58 3.91 -3.88
N THR A 182 -31.96 2.73 -3.83
CA THR A 182 -32.28 1.61 -4.71
C THR A 182 -33.42 0.79 -4.13
N THR A 183 -34.51 0.60 -4.90
CA THR A 183 -35.57 -0.31 -4.47
C THR A 183 -35.11 -1.77 -4.50
N THR A 184 -35.37 -2.48 -3.40
CA THR A 184 -35.05 -3.90 -3.17
C THR A 184 -36.22 -4.83 -3.50
N LYS A 185 -37.43 -4.28 -3.66
CA LYS A 185 -38.66 -5.03 -3.97
C LYS A 185 -38.47 -5.94 -5.18
N GLY A 186 -38.70 -7.25 -5.00
CA GLY A 186 -38.50 -8.26 -6.04
C GLY A 186 -37.03 -8.56 -6.39
N LYS A 187 -36.06 -8.17 -5.54
CA LYS A 187 -34.62 -8.36 -5.76
C LYS A 187 -33.88 -8.97 -4.55
N THR A 188 -34.60 -9.55 -3.60
CA THR A 188 -34.00 -10.22 -2.43
C THR A 188 -34.21 -11.73 -2.52
N PHE A 189 -33.47 -12.51 -1.73
CA PHE A 189 -33.66 -13.97 -1.70
C PHE A 189 -35.06 -14.38 -1.20
N TYR A 190 -35.69 -13.52 -0.38
CA TYR A 190 -37.00 -13.77 0.20
C TYR A 190 -38.14 -13.15 -0.63
N GLN A 191 -37.86 -12.20 -1.53
CA GLN A 191 -38.84 -11.65 -2.46
C GLN A 191 -38.19 -11.46 -3.84
N THR A 192 -38.53 -12.37 -4.75
CA THR A 192 -38.01 -12.44 -6.12
C THR A 192 -39.00 -11.78 -7.09
N PRO A 193 -38.68 -11.66 -8.40
CA PRO A 193 -39.63 -11.19 -9.40
C PRO A 193 -40.87 -12.10 -9.56
N GLU A 194 -40.78 -13.36 -9.14
CA GLU A 194 -41.86 -14.35 -9.21
C GLU A 194 -42.78 -14.31 -7.98
N GLY A 195 -42.32 -13.74 -6.86
CA GLY A 195 -43.11 -13.55 -5.65
C GLY A 195 -42.33 -13.72 -4.34
N ASP A 196 -43.09 -13.88 -3.25
CA ASP A 196 -42.56 -14.07 -1.90
C ASP A 196 -42.17 -15.54 -1.64
N ALA A 197 -40.88 -15.79 -1.39
CA ALA A 197 -40.40 -17.10 -0.98
C ALA A 197 -40.91 -17.48 0.42
N GLN A 198 -41.14 -18.78 0.63
CA GLN A 198 -41.63 -19.34 1.90
C GLN A 198 -40.51 -19.89 2.79
N GLU A 199 -39.37 -20.24 2.20
CA GLU A 199 -38.16 -20.69 2.88
C GLU A 199 -36.90 -20.27 2.11
N PHE A 200 -35.74 -20.31 2.77
CA PHE A 200 -34.42 -20.15 2.15
C PHE A 200 -33.41 -21.08 2.83
N TYR A 201 -32.67 -21.87 2.04
CA TYR A 201 -31.85 -23.00 2.54
C TYR A 201 -32.59 -23.96 3.50
N GLY A 202 -33.91 -24.11 3.36
CA GLY A 202 -34.74 -24.90 4.28
C GLY A 202 -35.03 -24.23 5.63
N ILE A 203 -34.68 -22.95 5.81
CA ILE A 203 -35.14 -22.13 6.93
C ILE A 203 -36.49 -21.49 6.56
N PRO A 204 -37.58 -21.70 7.32
CA PRO A 204 -38.85 -21.01 7.09
C PRO A 204 -38.72 -19.49 7.20
N ILE A 205 -39.44 -18.77 6.32
CA ILE A 205 -39.53 -17.31 6.32
C ILE A 205 -40.86 -16.88 6.94
N HIS A 206 -40.79 -16.41 8.18
CA HIS A 206 -41.92 -15.78 8.86
C HIS A 206 -42.06 -14.33 8.39
N ARG A 207 -43.29 -13.83 8.26
CA ARG A 207 -43.56 -12.46 7.78
C ARG A 207 -44.47 -11.72 8.75
N ILE A 208 -44.05 -10.53 9.16
CA ILE A 208 -44.78 -9.67 10.10
C ILE A 208 -44.83 -8.22 9.61
N ASN A 209 -45.86 -7.48 10.05
CA ASN A 209 -46.06 -6.09 9.65
C ASN A 209 -45.64 -5.15 10.79
N GLY A 210 -44.40 -4.65 10.72
CA GLY A 210 -43.84 -3.71 11.68
C GLY A 210 -44.57 -2.36 11.75
N ARG A 211 -45.45 -2.02 10.78
CA ARG A 211 -46.39 -0.89 10.93
C ARG A 211 -47.36 -1.07 12.10
N ASN A 212 -47.59 -2.31 12.53
CA ASN A 212 -48.56 -2.72 13.55
C ASN A 212 -47.82 -3.52 14.65
N PRO A 213 -47.12 -2.85 15.60
CA PRO A 213 -46.20 -3.50 16.54
C PRO A 213 -46.85 -4.57 17.42
N GLU A 214 -48.15 -4.44 17.69
CA GLU A 214 -48.93 -5.43 18.45
C GLU A 214 -49.01 -6.78 17.74
N SER A 215 -49.08 -6.75 16.40
CA SER A 215 -49.15 -7.97 15.57
C SER A 215 -47.82 -8.72 15.49
N CYS A 216 -46.71 -8.08 15.89
CA CYS A 216 -45.38 -8.69 15.88
C CYS A 216 -45.13 -9.60 17.09
N LEU A 217 -45.83 -9.38 18.21
CA LEU A 217 -45.56 -10.08 19.48
C LEU A 217 -45.75 -11.59 19.38
N GLU A 218 -46.85 -12.06 18.81
CA GLU A 218 -47.19 -13.50 18.73
C GLU A 218 -46.13 -14.29 17.93
N CYS A 219 -45.71 -13.77 16.78
CA CYS A 219 -44.67 -14.37 15.96
C CYS A 219 -43.31 -14.37 16.65
N PHE A 220 -42.93 -13.27 17.33
CA PHE A 220 -41.68 -13.24 18.10
C PHE A 220 -41.70 -14.20 19.30
N GLU A 221 -42.84 -14.34 19.98
CA GLU A 221 -43.02 -15.32 21.07
C GLU A 221 -42.85 -16.75 20.55
N GLU A 222 -43.52 -17.10 19.45
CA GLU A 222 -43.46 -18.42 18.82
C GLU A 222 -42.04 -18.76 18.35
N VAL A 223 -41.43 -17.89 17.54
CA VAL A 223 -40.11 -18.11 16.95
C VAL A 223 -39.04 -18.24 18.03
N VAL A 224 -38.96 -17.28 18.97
CA VAL A 224 -37.94 -17.32 20.03
C VAL A 224 -38.15 -18.54 20.93
N SER A 225 -39.40 -18.91 21.26
CA SER A 225 -39.68 -20.10 22.08
C SER A 225 -39.28 -21.40 21.37
N SER A 226 -39.56 -21.54 20.06
CA SER A 226 -39.14 -22.71 19.28
C SER A 226 -37.61 -22.81 19.24
N MET A 227 -36.93 -21.71 18.94
CA MET A 227 -35.46 -21.65 18.83
C MET A 227 -34.72 -21.99 20.14
N ARG A 228 -35.33 -21.74 21.31
CA ARG A 228 -34.75 -22.20 22.59
C ARG A 228 -34.81 -23.72 22.73
N VAL A 229 -35.84 -24.37 22.18
CA VAL A 229 -36.05 -25.82 22.25
C VAL A 229 -35.29 -26.57 21.16
N ASP A 230 -35.47 -26.20 19.89
CA ASP A 230 -34.91 -26.93 18.74
C ASP A 230 -33.49 -26.51 18.34
N ARG A 231 -33.03 -25.34 18.82
CA ARG A 231 -31.73 -24.71 18.54
C ARG A 231 -31.47 -24.45 17.05
N LYS A 232 -32.53 -24.31 16.23
CA LYS A 232 -32.46 -24.07 14.78
C LYS A 232 -32.42 -22.56 14.45
N PRO A 233 -31.95 -22.19 13.26
CA PRO A 233 -32.06 -20.81 12.77
C PRO A 233 -33.51 -20.49 12.37
N SER A 234 -33.84 -19.20 12.28
CA SER A 234 -35.14 -18.71 11.80
C SER A 234 -34.99 -17.39 11.06
N ILE A 235 -35.80 -17.17 10.02
CA ILE A 235 -35.85 -15.90 9.28
C ILE A 235 -37.18 -15.21 9.57
N VAL A 236 -37.12 -13.95 9.99
CA VAL A 236 -38.29 -13.08 10.13
C VAL A 236 -38.10 -11.87 9.23
N VAL A 237 -38.96 -11.73 8.22
CA VAL A 237 -39.07 -10.51 7.40
C VAL A 237 -40.14 -9.61 8.02
N MET A 238 -39.70 -8.48 8.56
CA MET A 238 -40.56 -7.47 9.15
C MET A 238 -40.70 -6.28 8.21
N ASN A 239 -41.88 -6.12 7.63
CA ASN A 239 -42.21 -5.01 6.75
C ASN A 239 -42.33 -3.73 7.58
N VAL A 240 -41.51 -2.73 7.28
CA VAL A 240 -41.45 -1.42 7.94
C VAL A 240 -41.47 -0.32 6.87
N ASP A 241 -41.52 0.94 7.29
CA ASP A 241 -41.31 2.07 6.39
C ASP A 241 -40.11 2.91 6.84
N ARG A 242 -39.50 3.61 5.89
CA ARG A 242 -38.52 4.66 6.20
C ARG A 242 -39.20 6.02 6.11
N LEU A 243 -39.50 6.63 7.25
CA LEU A 243 -40.26 7.88 7.32
C LEU A 243 -39.45 9.12 6.89
N HIS A 244 -38.12 9.07 7.07
CA HIS A 244 -37.18 10.14 6.73
C HIS A 244 -36.22 9.72 5.59
N SER A 245 -35.28 10.61 5.24
CA SER A 245 -34.12 10.27 4.39
C SER A 245 -33.30 9.11 4.96
N HIS A 246 -32.43 8.51 4.13
CA HIS A 246 -31.52 7.46 4.55
C HIS A 246 -30.63 7.95 5.72
N THR A 247 -30.03 9.13 5.58
CA THR A 247 -29.22 9.87 6.56
C THR A 247 -29.46 11.38 6.42
N ASN A 248 -28.85 12.21 7.28
CA ASN A 248 -28.83 13.67 7.11
C ASN A 248 -28.08 14.17 5.85
N ALA A 249 -27.33 13.30 5.16
CA ALA A 249 -26.64 13.60 3.91
C ALA A 249 -27.42 13.18 2.65
N ASP A 250 -28.68 12.76 2.80
CA ASP A 250 -29.55 12.23 1.74
C ASP A 250 -30.87 13.04 1.65
N ASP A 251 -31.43 13.21 0.44
CA ASP A 251 -32.80 13.71 0.25
C ASP A 251 -33.65 12.69 -0.50
N HIS A 252 -34.55 12.04 0.25
CA HIS A 252 -35.46 11.04 -0.30
C HIS A 252 -36.41 11.55 -1.38
N LYS A 253 -36.62 12.86 -1.52
CA LYS A 253 -37.46 13.46 -2.58
C LYS A 253 -36.83 13.34 -3.98
N VAL A 254 -35.54 13.03 -4.06
CA VAL A 254 -34.83 12.85 -5.33
C VAL A 254 -35.23 11.54 -6.02
N TYR A 255 -35.64 10.52 -5.27
CA TYR A 255 -35.92 9.16 -5.78
C TYR A 255 -37.25 8.55 -5.32
N ARG A 256 -38.02 9.23 -4.45
CA ARG A 256 -39.37 8.82 -4.01
C ARG A 256 -40.40 9.86 -4.44
N SER A 257 -41.60 9.43 -4.83
CA SER A 257 -42.64 10.38 -5.24
C SER A 257 -43.26 11.10 -4.03
N PRO A 258 -43.79 12.33 -4.21
CA PRO A 258 -44.53 13.02 -3.14
C PRO A 258 -45.69 12.19 -2.59
N ASP A 259 -46.42 11.49 -3.46
CA ASP A 259 -47.55 10.62 -3.08
C ASP A 259 -47.10 9.42 -2.23
N GLU A 260 -45.95 8.83 -2.56
CA GLU A 260 -45.36 7.72 -1.80
C GLU A 260 -44.91 8.18 -0.39
N ILE A 261 -44.23 9.33 -0.32
CA ILE A 261 -43.80 9.94 0.95
C ILE A 261 -45.00 10.26 1.83
N GLU A 262 -46.08 10.82 1.26
CA GLU A 262 -47.28 11.19 2.02
C GLU A 262 -48.10 9.96 2.44
N ALA A 263 -48.20 8.93 1.59
CA ALA A 263 -48.81 7.66 1.96
C ALA A 263 -48.08 7.02 3.16
N VAL A 264 -46.74 6.97 3.11
CA VAL A 264 -45.91 6.42 4.19
C VAL A 264 -46.05 7.22 5.50
N LYS A 265 -46.10 8.54 5.46
CA LYS A 265 -46.39 9.34 6.68
C LYS A 265 -47.77 9.05 7.28
N LYS A 266 -48.76 8.72 6.44
CA LYS A 266 -50.16 8.56 6.86
C LYS A 266 -50.47 7.20 7.49
N CYS A 267 -49.83 6.12 7.03
CA CYS A 267 -50.13 4.76 7.51
C CYS A 267 -48.89 3.93 7.91
N GLY A 268 -47.68 4.43 7.67
CA GLY A 268 -46.43 3.73 7.95
C GLY A 268 -45.82 3.98 9.32
N ASP A 269 -46.36 4.91 10.12
CA ASP A 269 -45.79 5.25 11.43
C ASP A 269 -46.27 4.28 12.53
N PRO A 270 -45.39 3.40 13.07
CA PRO A 270 -45.78 2.39 14.04
C PRO A 270 -46.22 2.99 15.38
N ILE A 271 -45.78 4.20 15.73
CA ILE A 271 -46.18 4.87 16.98
C ILE A 271 -47.65 5.28 16.89
N VAL A 272 -48.05 5.87 15.76
CA VAL A 272 -49.43 6.32 15.53
C VAL A 272 -50.38 5.13 15.47
N ASN A 273 -50.00 4.06 14.77
CA ASN A 273 -50.82 2.85 14.65
C ASN A 273 -51.00 2.15 16.02
N LEU A 274 -49.94 2.04 16.83
CA LEU A 274 -50.02 1.47 18.17
C LEU A 274 -50.84 2.34 19.14
N GLU A 275 -50.79 3.67 19.03
CA GLU A 275 -51.67 4.56 19.80
C GLU A 275 -53.15 4.33 19.48
N ILE A 276 -53.49 4.27 18.18
CA ILE A 276 -54.86 4.00 17.71
C ILE A 276 -55.33 2.63 18.25
N TRP A 277 -54.47 1.61 18.17
CA TRP A 277 -54.78 0.29 18.67
C TRP A 277 -54.98 0.29 20.20
N LEU A 278 -54.08 0.89 20.98
CA LEU A 278 -54.19 0.96 22.44
C LEU A 278 -55.47 1.68 22.88
N LYS A 279 -55.88 2.75 22.19
CA LYS A 279 -57.17 3.42 22.42
C LYS A 279 -58.36 2.51 22.12
N SER A 280 -58.29 1.71 21.05
CA SER A 280 -59.31 0.70 20.74
C SER A 280 -59.46 -0.38 21.84
N GLN A 281 -58.36 -0.69 22.55
CA GLN A 281 -58.35 -1.60 23.71
C GLN A 281 -58.72 -0.93 25.04
N GLY A 282 -59.17 0.34 25.01
CA GLY A 282 -59.64 1.06 26.19
C GLY A 282 -58.56 1.74 27.03
N VAL A 283 -57.34 1.91 26.51
CA VAL A 283 -56.35 2.82 27.13
C VAL A 283 -56.85 4.25 26.96
N LYS A 284 -56.98 4.97 28.08
CA LYS A 284 -57.50 6.34 28.14
C LYS A 284 -56.48 7.36 27.60
N ASP A 285 -56.98 8.51 27.16
CA ASP A 285 -56.15 9.61 26.63
C ASP A 285 -55.15 10.19 27.67
N ASP A 286 -55.41 10.04 28.98
CA ASP A 286 -54.53 10.50 30.06
C ASP A 286 -53.14 9.81 30.06
N PHE A 287 -53.05 8.59 29.52
CA PHE A 287 -51.77 7.89 29.31
C PHE A 287 -50.90 8.56 28.25
N PHE A 288 -51.51 9.06 27.17
CA PHE A 288 -50.80 9.67 26.03
C PHE A 288 -50.54 11.16 26.24
N GLN A 289 -51.43 11.85 26.93
CA GLN A 289 -51.42 13.31 27.07
C GLN A 289 -50.11 13.83 27.68
N GLY A 290 -49.35 14.59 26.90
CA GLY A 290 -48.08 15.18 27.32
C GLY A 290 -46.90 14.22 27.40
N MET A 291 -47.07 12.91 27.13
CA MET A 291 -45.99 11.91 27.22
C MET A 291 -44.79 12.29 26.36
N ALA A 292 -44.99 12.51 25.07
CA ALA A 292 -43.93 12.88 24.13
C ALA A 292 -43.24 14.21 24.50
N GLN A 293 -44.00 15.20 24.96
CA GLN A 293 -43.44 16.49 25.40
C GLN A 293 -42.57 16.35 26.66
N ASN A 294 -43.02 15.60 27.65
CA ASN A 294 -42.27 15.34 28.88
C ASN A 294 -40.97 14.57 28.59
N ILE A 295 -41.05 13.55 27.72
CA ILE A 295 -39.89 12.78 27.26
C ILE A 295 -38.91 13.69 26.51
N ARG A 296 -39.38 14.49 25.55
CA ARG A 296 -38.54 15.45 24.80
C ARG A 296 -37.81 16.44 25.71
N LEU A 297 -38.46 16.94 26.76
CA LEU A 297 -37.84 17.87 27.71
C LEU A 297 -36.69 17.22 28.50
N ASP A 298 -36.88 15.98 28.97
CA ASP A 298 -35.84 15.24 29.67
C ASP A 298 -34.69 14.83 28.73
N LEU A 299 -35.01 14.33 27.53
CA LEU A 299 -34.02 14.00 26.51
C LEU A 299 -33.19 15.21 26.08
N LYS A 300 -33.78 16.40 25.92
CA LYS A 300 -33.03 17.63 25.63
C LYS A 300 -32.08 18.01 26.77
N LYS A 301 -32.44 17.74 28.02
CA LYS A 301 -31.54 17.92 29.18
C LYS A 301 -30.39 16.92 29.13
N GLN A 302 -30.66 15.64 28.89
CA GLN A 302 -29.62 14.61 28.73
C GLN A 302 -28.65 14.94 27.58
N ALA A 303 -29.18 15.31 26.41
CA ALA A 303 -28.38 15.70 25.26
C ALA A 303 -27.49 16.93 25.54
N SER A 304 -28.02 17.95 26.21
CA SER A 304 -27.23 19.14 26.58
C SER A 304 -26.13 18.84 27.61
N LEU A 305 -26.34 17.88 28.51
CA LEU A 305 -25.31 17.39 29.42
C LEU A 305 -24.22 16.60 28.67
N ALA A 306 -24.62 15.66 27.81
CA ALA A 306 -23.69 14.89 26.97
C ALA A 306 -22.83 15.81 26.08
N GLN A 307 -23.43 16.79 25.41
CA GLN A 307 -22.73 17.78 24.57
C GLN A 307 -21.63 18.54 25.34
N ARG A 308 -21.83 18.77 26.65
CA ARG A 308 -20.90 19.51 27.53
C ARG A 308 -19.97 18.60 28.33
N SER A 309 -20.01 17.29 28.11
CA SER A 309 -19.09 16.33 28.73
C SER A 309 -17.70 16.37 28.07
N GLY A 310 -16.73 15.66 28.68
CA GLY A 310 -15.32 15.68 28.29
C GLY A 310 -15.04 15.14 26.88
N GLU A 311 -14.03 15.72 26.23
CA GLU A 311 -13.54 15.29 24.92
C GLU A 311 -12.54 14.13 25.04
N PRO A 312 -12.55 13.16 24.12
CA PRO A 312 -11.65 12.02 24.16
C PRO A 312 -10.20 12.39 23.80
N ALA A 313 -9.25 11.67 24.38
CA ALA A 313 -7.83 11.80 24.03
C ALA A 313 -7.49 11.05 22.72
N PRO A 314 -6.68 11.63 21.81
CA PRO A 314 -6.30 10.97 20.56
C PRO A 314 -5.39 9.76 20.83
N THR A 315 -5.73 8.62 20.24
CA THR A 315 -4.97 7.37 20.37
C THR A 315 -4.14 7.12 19.11
N ARG A 316 -2.85 6.78 19.25
CA ARG A 316 -1.90 6.59 18.12
C ARG A 316 -1.62 5.12 17.76
N THR A 317 -2.40 4.18 18.30
CA THR A 317 -2.29 2.75 18.00
C THR A 317 -3.64 2.07 18.17
N ALA A 318 -3.91 1.04 17.37
CA ALA A 318 -5.06 0.15 17.55
C ALA A 318 -4.71 -1.12 18.38
N LEU A 319 -3.42 -1.36 18.65
CA LEU A 319 -2.97 -2.53 19.39
C LEU A 319 -3.30 -2.42 20.88
N LYS A 320 -4.03 -3.42 21.41
CA LYS A 320 -4.18 -3.69 22.84
C LYS A 320 -2.81 -3.74 23.54
N PRO A 321 -2.60 -3.15 24.72
CA PRO A 321 -1.31 -3.25 25.44
C PRO A 321 -0.85 -4.71 25.65
N LEU A 322 0.46 -4.96 25.63
CA LEU A 322 1.00 -6.30 25.90
C LEU A 322 1.02 -6.62 27.41
N PRO A 323 0.90 -7.90 27.80
CA PRO A 323 1.35 -8.37 29.11
C PRO A 323 2.85 -8.08 29.31
N SER A 324 3.23 -7.63 30.51
CA SER A 324 4.61 -7.23 30.82
C SER A 324 5.64 -8.36 30.69
N HIS A 325 5.21 -9.63 30.78
CA HIS A 325 6.09 -10.79 30.60
C HIS A 325 6.33 -11.18 29.13
N LEU A 326 5.69 -10.48 28.19
CA LEU A 326 5.97 -10.59 26.74
C LEU A 326 6.70 -9.36 26.18
N GLU A 327 6.96 -8.35 27.03
CA GLU A 327 7.76 -7.18 26.67
C GLU A 327 9.24 -7.53 26.53
N TYR A 328 10.01 -6.57 26.01
CA TYR A 328 11.43 -6.70 25.66
C TYR A 328 12.40 -7.06 26.81
N THR A 329 11.91 -7.18 28.05
CA THR A 329 12.66 -7.59 29.24
C THR A 329 12.54 -9.08 29.58
N ALA A 330 11.68 -9.82 28.87
CA ALA A 330 11.46 -11.25 29.11
C ALA A 330 12.62 -12.13 28.61
N ALA A 331 12.84 -13.26 29.27
CA ALA A 331 13.85 -14.24 28.88
C ALA A 331 13.39 -15.07 27.68
N GLU A 332 14.09 -14.94 26.55
CA GLU A 332 13.84 -15.73 25.35
C GLU A 332 14.28 -17.20 25.54
N TYR A 333 13.41 -18.14 25.17
CA TYR A 333 13.76 -19.56 25.07
C TYR A 333 13.25 -20.15 23.74
N ARG A 334 14.15 -20.83 23.02
CA ARG A 334 13.94 -21.32 21.64
C ARG A 334 14.17 -22.82 21.50
N GLY A 335 14.24 -23.54 22.62
CA GLY A 335 14.72 -24.91 22.65
C GLY A 335 16.24 -25.03 22.45
N GLN A 336 16.76 -26.23 22.68
CA GLN A 336 18.14 -26.61 22.35
C GLN A 336 18.12 -28.01 21.72
N PRO A 337 18.30 -28.12 20.38
CA PRO A 337 18.38 -29.42 19.72
C PRO A 337 19.43 -30.32 20.38
N THR A 338 19.07 -31.57 20.64
CA THR A 338 19.97 -32.55 21.25
C THR A 338 20.75 -33.32 20.18
N GLU A 339 21.82 -34.02 20.56
CA GLU A 339 22.56 -34.92 19.65
C GLU A 339 21.70 -36.10 19.15
N LYS A 340 20.59 -36.40 19.83
CA LYS A 340 19.61 -37.40 19.40
C LYS A 340 18.58 -36.75 18.49
N SER A 341 18.63 -37.04 17.19
CA SER A 341 17.69 -36.47 16.22
C SER A 341 16.22 -36.87 16.47
N GLU A 342 15.98 -37.98 17.17
CA GLU A 342 14.67 -38.47 17.61
C GLU A 342 13.96 -37.55 18.63
N ASP A 343 14.72 -36.75 19.39
CA ASP A 343 14.18 -35.78 20.36
C ASP A 343 13.96 -34.36 19.74
N ASN A 344 14.28 -34.19 18.45
CA ASN A 344 14.28 -32.89 17.76
C ASN A 344 13.11 -32.75 16.76
N LEU A 345 12.29 -31.71 16.95
CA LEU A 345 11.09 -31.42 16.16
C LEU A 345 11.38 -30.45 15.01
N VAL A 346 10.91 -30.74 13.79
CA VAL A 346 10.82 -29.73 12.72
C VAL A 346 9.70 -28.71 13.01
N MET A 347 9.65 -27.60 12.27
CA MET A 347 8.67 -26.53 12.49
C MET A 347 7.21 -27.05 12.49
N LEU A 348 6.89 -27.97 11.58
CA LEU A 348 5.57 -28.61 11.48
C LEU A 348 5.21 -29.42 12.74
N GLU A 349 6.17 -30.18 13.27
CA GLU A 349 6.00 -30.99 14.49
C GLU A 349 5.89 -30.09 15.73
N ALA A 350 6.74 -29.06 15.82
CA ALA A 350 6.75 -28.13 16.95
C ALA A 350 5.47 -27.28 17.04
N LEU A 351 4.94 -26.80 15.90
CA LEU A 351 3.66 -26.08 15.85
C LEU A 351 2.49 -26.99 16.27
N ARG A 352 2.46 -28.24 15.81
CA ARG A 352 1.47 -29.24 16.23
C ARG A 352 1.49 -29.46 17.74
N ASP A 353 2.67 -29.65 18.32
CA ASP A 353 2.80 -29.96 19.74
C ASP A 353 2.49 -28.74 20.62
N VAL A 354 2.78 -27.51 20.18
CA VAL A 354 2.26 -26.28 20.84
C VAL A 354 0.74 -26.26 20.83
N LEU A 355 0.09 -26.46 19.67
CA LEU A 355 -1.38 -26.48 19.58
C LEU A 355 -1.97 -27.57 20.49
N LYS A 356 -1.43 -28.79 20.44
CA LYS A 356 -1.81 -29.90 21.31
C LYS A 356 -1.72 -29.53 22.79
N LYS A 357 -0.58 -28.97 23.22
CA LYS A 357 -0.37 -28.58 24.61
C LYS A 357 -1.32 -27.46 25.04
N ARG A 358 -1.48 -26.41 24.23
CA ARG A 358 -2.38 -25.29 24.53
C ARG A 358 -3.85 -25.75 24.57
N MET A 359 -4.27 -26.63 23.67
CA MET A 359 -5.62 -27.23 23.70
C MET A 359 -5.88 -28.10 24.94
N ALA A 360 -4.86 -28.82 25.43
CA ALA A 360 -4.96 -29.58 26.68
C ALA A 360 -5.13 -28.68 27.92
N ASP A 361 -4.55 -27.48 27.90
CA ASP A 361 -4.52 -26.57 29.05
C ASP A 361 -5.67 -25.55 29.07
N ASP A 362 -6.34 -25.28 27.94
CA ASP A 362 -7.41 -24.28 27.82
C ASP A 362 -8.56 -24.77 26.91
N ASP A 363 -9.70 -25.14 27.51
CA ASP A 363 -10.91 -25.61 26.83
C ASP A 363 -11.60 -24.58 25.93
N ARG A 364 -11.18 -23.31 26.01
CA ARG A 364 -11.70 -22.25 25.13
C ARG A 364 -11.06 -22.27 23.75
N ILE A 365 -9.95 -22.98 23.55
CA ILE A 365 -9.25 -23.05 22.27
C ILE A 365 -9.97 -24.01 21.33
N THR A 366 -10.38 -23.49 20.18
CA THR A 366 -11.00 -24.20 19.06
C THR A 366 -10.15 -23.99 17.80
N LEU A 367 -10.13 -24.95 16.88
CA LEU A 367 -9.44 -24.87 15.59
C LEU A 367 -10.49 -24.99 14.48
N PHE A 368 -10.54 -24.02 13.57
CA PHE A 368 -11.54 -23.97 12.49
C PHE A 368 -10.90 -23.55 11.17
N GLY A 369 -11.15 -24.33 10.13
CA GLY A 369 -10.59 -24.12 8.79
C GLY A 369 -10.68 -25.38 7.95
N GLU A 370 -10.06 -25.38 6.78
CA GLU A 370 -10.21 -26.46 5.81
C GLU A 370 -9.28 -27.64 6.10
N ASP A 371 -9.77 -28.86 5.86
CA ASP A 371 -9.01 -30.12 5.95
C ASP A 371 -8.41 -30.47 7.33
N LEU A 372 -8.73 -29.75 8.41
CA LEU A 372 -8.10 -29.88 9.74
C LEU A 372 -8.38 -31.20 10.47
N GLU A 373 -9.45 -31.92 10.09
CA GLU A 373 -9.82 -33.16 10.77
C GLU A 373 -8.97 -34.37 10.34
N ASP A 374 -8.91 -35.35 11.23
CA ASP A 374 -8.22 -36.62 11.00
C ASP A 374 -8.94 -37.47 9.93
N PRO A 375 -8.20 -38.26 9.12
CA PRO A 375 -6.78 -38.61 9.27
C PRO A 375 -5.80 -37.66 8.59
N LYS A 376 -6.28 -36.56 7.98
CA LYS A 376 -5.46 -35.64 7.16
C LYS A 376 -4.70 -34.65 8.03
N GLY A 377 -5.42 -33.81 8.77
CA GLY A 377 -4.82 -32.83 9.68
C GLY A 377 -4.22 -31.62 8.98
N ASP A 378 -4.97 -31.00 8.07
CA ASP A 378 -4.58 -29.98 7.09
C ASP A 378 -3.74 -30.48 5.90
N VAL A 379 -3.51 -29.60 4.93
CA VAL A 379 -2.80 -29.92 3.66
C VAL A 379 -1.36 -30.43 3.87
N PHE A 380 -0.71 -30.02 4.95
CA PHE A 380 0.66 -30.43 5.30
C PHE A 380 0.71 -31.44 6.45
N GLY A 381 -0.38 -31.59 7.20
CA GLY A 381 -0.49 -32.47 8.36
C GLY A 381 -0.24 -31.76 9.69
N LEU A 382 -0.24 -30.43 9.77
CA LEU A 382 0.07 -29.69 11.02
C LEU A 382 -0.92 -30.06 12.13
N THR A 383 -2.21 -30.18 11.84
CA THR A 383 -3.26 -30.50 12.84
C THR A 383 -3.54 -32.00 13.03
N LYS A 384 -2.71 -32.87 12.41
CA LYS A 384 -2.86 -34.34 12.49
C LYS A 384 -2.87 -34.86 13.93
N GLY A 385 -3.86 -35.69 14.24
CA GLY A 385 -4.14 -36.27 15.55
C GLY A 385 -4.93 -35.36 16.51
N LEU A 386 -5.07 -34.06 16.20
CA LEU A 386 -5.70 -33.11 17.14
C LEU A 386 -7.23 -33.27 17.19
N SER A 387 -7.90 -33.57 16.08
CA SER A 387 -9.36 -33.78 16.09
C SER A 387 -9.77 -35.06 16.81
N THR A 388 -8.92 -36.10 16.74
CA THR A 388 -9.08 -37.34 17.50
C THR A 388 -8.83 -37.12 19.00
N ALA A 389 -7.84 -36.29 19.35
CA ALA A 389 -7.51 -35.96 20.74
C ALA A 389 -8.51 -34.99 21.40
N TYR A 390 -9.10 -34.07 20.62
CA TYR A 390 -10.04 -33.04 21.09
C TYR A 390 -11.33 -33.03 20.23
N PRO A 391 -12.19 -34.07 20.33
CA PRO A 391 -13.39 -34.19 19.52
C PRO A 391 -14.29 -32.96 19.60
N GLY A 392 -14.70 -32.43 18.43
CA GLY A 392 -15.57 -31.26 18.33
C GLY A 392 -14.90 -29.90 18.61
N ARG A 393 -13.61 -29.88 19.00
CA ARG A 393 -12.81 -28.64 19.17
C ARG A 393 -11.88 -28.35 17.98
N VAL A 394 -11.56 -29.35 17.17
CA VAL A 394 -10.96 -29.16 15.82
C VAL A 394 -12.04 -29.53 14.81
N LYS A 395 -12.36 -28.62 13.89
CA LYS A 395 -13.48 -28.77 12.95
C LYS A 395 -13.15 -28.30 11.54
N ASN A 396 -13.68 -29.02 10.55
CA ASN A 396 -13.67 -28.60 9.16
C ASN A 396 -14.65 -27.44 8.89
N SER A 397 -14.17 -26.35 8.31
CA SER A 397 -14.96 -25.22 7.80
C SER A 397 -15.68 -25.57 6.50
N PRO A 398 -16.59 -24.71 5.99
CA PRO A 398 -16.90 -24.73 4.57
C PRO A 398 -15.71 -24.17 3.77
N LEU A 399 -15.74 -24.33 2.45
CA LEU A 399 -14.78 -23.74 1.51
C LEU A 399 -15.11 -22.24 1.30
N ALA A 400 -14.90 -21.44 2.35
CA ALA A 400 -15.21 -20.01 2.39
C ALA A 400 -14.42 -19.30 3.50
N GLU A 401 -13.45 -18.50 3.12
CA GLU A 401 -12.45 -17.91 4.02
C GLU A 401 -13.03 -16.76 4.87
N SER A 402 -13.99 -16.00 4.33
CA SER A 402 -14.78 -15.06 5.13
C SER A 402 -15.53 -15.77 6.23
N THR A 403 -16.20 -16.91 5.96
CA THR A 403 -16.84 -17.73 6.99
C THR A 403 -15.84 -18.18 8.06
N ILE A 404 -14.65 -18.65 7.69
CA ILE A 404 -13.61 -19.08 8.67
C ILE A 404 -13.29 -17.93 9.65
N LEU A 405 -13.03 -16.72 9.15
CA LEU A 405 -12.69 -15.57 9.98
C LEU A 405 -13.90 -15.05 10.78
N GLY A 406 -15.05 -14.86 10.14
CA GLY A 406 -16.23 -14.30 10.80
C GLY A 406 -16.78 -15.21 11.91
N VAL A 407 -16.81 -16.53 11.70
CA VAL A 407 -17.20 -17.52 12.73
C VAL A 407 -16.23 -17.46 13.91
N THR A 408 -14.91 -17.48 13.66
CA THR A 408 -13.91 -17.45 14.74
C THR A 408 -13.89 -16.10 15.47
N ILE A 409 -14.14 -14.98 14.81
CA ILE A 409 -14.35 -13.69 15.48
C ILE A 409 -15.59 -13.76 16.39
N GLY A 410 -16.70 -14.33 15.91
CA GLY A 410 -17.90 -14.53 16.72
C GLY A 410 -17.69 -15.43 17.94
N GLU A 411 -17.00 -16.56 17.77
CA GLU A 411 -16.63 -17.44 18.88
C GLU A 411 -15.78 -16.68 19.92
N ALA A 412 -14.83 -15.86 19.45
CA ALA A 412 -13.95 -15.07 20.32
C ALA A 412 -14.71 -13.98 21.10
N LEU A 413 -15.69 -13.31 20.48
CA LEU A 413 -16.60 -12.36 21.15
C LEU A 413 -17.43 -13.04 22.25
N ALA A 414 -17.76 -14.32 22.07
CA ALA A 414 -18.42 -15.17 23.07
C ALA A 414 -17.45 -15.78 24.11
N GLY A 415 -16.18 -15.38 24.13
CA GLY A 415 -15.18 -15.79 25.12
C GLY A 415 -14.37 -17.05 24.79
N LYS A 416 -14.47 -17.58 23.55
CA LYS A 416 -13.54 -18.61 23.06
C LYS A 416 -12.19 -18.00 22.68
N ARG A 417 -11.25 -18.86 22.29
CA ARG A 417 -9.88 -18.50 21.89
C ARG A 417 -9.49 -19.23 20.58
N PRO A 418 -10.20 -18.97 19.48
CA PRO A 418 -10.09 -19.78 18.29
C PRO A 418 -8.80 -19.54 17.51
N VAL A 419 -8.38 -20.58 16.82
CA VAL A 419 -7.33 -20.58 15.82
C VAL A 419 -7.99 -20.82 14.46
N ALA A 420 -8.05 -19.78 13.65
CA ALA A 420 -8.50 -19.85 12.26
C ALA A 420 -7.37 -20.39 11.38
N PHE A 421 -7.68 -21.27 10.42
CA PHE A 421 -6.72 -21.75 9.43
C PHE A 421 -7.14 -21.31 8.03
N LEU A 422 -6.26 -20.55 7.37
CA LEU A 422 -6.36 -20.27 5.93
C LEU A 422 -5.36 -21.15 5.20
N GLN A 423 -5.85 -21.90 4.19
CA GLN A 423 -5.09 -22.97 3.56
C GLN A 423 -3.80 -22.45 2.90
N PHE A 424 -3.88 -21.30 2.21
CA PHE A 424 -2.74 -20.58 1.63
C PHE A 424 -2.94 -19.06 1.74
N ALA A 425 -1.84 -18.31 1.82
CA ALA A 425 -1.84 -16.85 1.82
C ALA A 425 -2.50 -16.25 0.57
N ASP A 426 -2.49 -16.97 -0.55
CA ASP A 426 -3.16 -16.57 -1.78
C ASP A 426 -4.70 -16.43 -1.64
N PHE A 427 -5.30 -17.00 -0.59
CA PHE A 427 -6.73 -16.85 -0.24
C PHE A 427 -7.00 -15.78 0.84
N LEU A 428 -5.95 -15.19 1.42
CA LEU A 428 -6.06 -14.06 2.36
C LEU A 428 -6.94 -12.89 1.82
N PRO A 429 -6.92 -12.53 0.51
CA PRO A 429 -7.77 -11.48 -0.03
C PRO A 429 -9.28 -11.72 0.15
N ILE A 430 -9.73 -12.97 0.22
CA ILE A 430 -11.15 -13.32 0.40
C ILE A 430 -11.57 -12.99 1.84
N ALA A 431 -10.79 -13.46 2.82
CA ALA A 431 -11.01 -13.17 4.25
C ALA A 431 -10.68 -11.72 4.66
N TYR A 432 -10.04 -10.91 3.80
CA TYR A 432 -9.43 -9.65 4.20
C TYR A 432 -10.44 -8.62 4.74
N ASN A 433 -11.69 -8.63 4.27
CA ASN A 433 -12.76 -7.79 4.83
C ASN A 433 -12.98 -8.05 6.32
N GLN A 434 -13.12 -9.31 6.74
CA GLN A 434 -13.24 -9.68 8.15
C GLN A 434 -11.97 -9.36 8.95
N ILE A 435 -10.79 -9.43 8.33
CA ILE A 435 -9.52 -9.11 9.00
C ILE A 435 -9.41 -7.60 9.30
N VAL A 436 -9.62 -6.74 8.30
CA VAL A 436 -9.43 -5.29 8.44
C VAL A 436 -10.63 -4.60 9.10
N SER A 437 -11.85 -4.97 8.72
CA SER A 437 -13.06 -4.32 9.20
C SER A 437 -13.43 -4.77 10.61
N GLU A 438 -13.12 -6.02 10.98
CA GLU A 438 -13.57 -6.62 12.23
C GLU A 438 -12.41 -7.00 13.16
N LEU A 439 -11.59 -7.98 12.79
CA LEU A 439 -10.59 -8.61 13.65
C LEU A 439 -9.61 -7.62 14.28
N GLY A 440 -8.98 -6.76 13.46
CA GLY A 440 -8.01 -5.76 13.92
C GLY A 440 -8.66 -4.54 14.60
N SER A 441 -9.87 -4.16 14.19
CA SER A 441 -10.52 -2.94 14.67
C SER A 441 -11.28 -3.11 15.98
N MET A 442 -11.76 -4.33 16.31
CA MET A 442 -12.70 -4.60 17.40
C MET A 442 -12.27 -4.01 18.75
N HIS A 443 -11.02 -4.29 19.19
CA HIS A 443 -10.51 -3.79 20.47
C HIS A 443 -10.46 -2.26 20.49
N TRP A 444 -9.88 -1.65 19.45
CA TRP A 444 -9.71 -0.19 19.40
C TRP A 444 -11.05 0.54 19.31
N ARG A 445 -11.95 0.12 18.41
CA ARG A 445 -13.23 0.79 18.12
C ARG A 445 -14.25 0.71 19.27
N THR A 446 -14.03 -0.20 20.23
CA THR A 446 -14.92 -0.42 21.39
C THR A 446 -14.25 -0.06 22.73
N ASP A 447 -13.10 0.62 22.70
CA ASP A 447 -12.24 0.88 23.86
C ASP A 447 -11.99 -0.34 24.75
N GLY A 448 -11.79 -1.50 24.13
CA GLY A 448 -11.54 -2.77 24.79
C GLY A 448 -12.76 -3.47 25.37
N GLY A 449 -13.96 -2.89 25.23
CA GLY A 449 -15.23 -3.52 25.62
C GLY A 449 -15.50 -4.84 24.90
N TRP A 450 -15.09 -4.95 23.63
CA TRP A 450 -15.10 -6.19 22.87
C TRP A 450 -13.68 -6.56 22.41
N GLN A 451 -13.37 -7.86 22.36
CA GLN A 451 -12.04 -8.38 22.00
C GLN A 451 -12.18 -9.64 21.16
N SER A 452 -11.32 -9.78 20.15
CA SER A 452 -11.28 -10.88 19.20
C SER A 452 -9.86 -11.51 19.15
N PRO A 453 -9.40 -12.19 20.21
CA PRO A 453 -8.08 -12.82 20.28
C PRO A 453 -7.99 -14.09 19.40
N VAL A 454 -8.24 -13.95 18.10
CA VAL A 454 -8.13 -15.01 17.09
C VAL A 454 -6.69 -15.07 16.60
N ILE A 455 -6.14 -16.28 16.51
CA ILE A 455 -4.87 -16.55 15.82
C ILE A 455 -5.22 -17.09 14.43
N VAL A 456 -4.74 -16.43 13.37
CA VAL A 456 -4.97 -16.84 11.98
C VAL A 456 -3.70 -17.51 11.46
N MET A 457 -3.73 -18.82 11.35
CA MET A 457 -2.64 -19.65 10.79
C MET A 457 -2.72 -19.64 9.27
N ILE A 458 -1.64 -19.21 8.60
CA ILE A 458 -1.62 -18.97 7.14
C ILE A 458 -0.38 -19.63 6.52
N THR A 459 -0.56 -20.63 5.64
CA THR A 459 0.57 -21.21 4.89
C THR A 459 1.05 -20.26 3.79
N CYS A 460 2.37 -20.07 3.61
CA CYS A 460 2.88 -19.08 2.65
C CYS A 460 4.18 -19.46 1.94
N GLY A 461 4.57 -18.65 0.95
CA GLY A 461 5.93 -18.57 0.41
C GLY A 461 6.18 -19.31 -0.91
N GLY A 462 7.20 -18.87 -1.64
CA GLY A 462 7.33 -19.10 -3.08
C GLY A 462 8.26 -20.23 -3.52
N TYR A 463 9.00 -20.91 -2.65
CA TYR A 463 10.14 -21.75 -3.07
C TYR A 463 9.85 -23.23 -3.41
N LYS A 464 8.58 -23.61 -3.59
CA LYS A 464 8.21 -24.98 -4.03
C LYS A 464 7.88 -25.01 -5.53
N PRO A 465 8.45 -25.94 -6.33
CA PRO A 465 8.25 -25.97 -7.78
C PRO A 465 6.80 -26.12 -8.24
N GLY A 466 6.45 -25.43 -9.33
CA GLY A 466 5.21 -25.65 -10.08
C GLY A 466 3.93 -25.08 -9.47
N LEU A 467 4.00 -24.43 -8.30
CA LEU A 467 2.81 -23.97 -7.56
C LEU A 467 2.11 -22.75 -8.17
N GLY A 468 2.86 -21.87 -8.84
CA GLY A 468 2.28 -20.75 -9.58
C GLY A 468 1.57 -19.69 -8.72
N PRO A 469 0.70 -18.86 -9.32
CA PRO A 469 0.28 -17.58 -8.75
C PRO A 469 -0.77 -17.67 -7.63
N PHE A 470 -1.28 -18.87 -7.33
CA PHE A 470 -2.37 -19.10 -6.35
C PHE A 470 -1.98 -20.04 -5.20
N HIS A 471 -0.71 -20.42 -5.14
CA HIS A 471 -0.19 -21.31 -4.09
C HIS A 471 1.25 -20.93 -3.70
N ALA A 472 1.70 -19.70 -3.93
CA ALA A 472 3.11 -19.33 -3.81
C ALA A 472 3.37 -17.89 -3.32
N SER A 473 2.33 -17.09 -3.12
CA SER A 473 2.49 -15.75 -2.57
C SER A 473 2.71 -15.79 -1.05
N SER A 474 3.11 -14.65 -0.49
CA SER A 474 3.28 -14.47 0.95
C SER A 474 2.26 -13.48 1.53
N TYR A 475 1.96 -12.38 0.81
CA TYR A 475 0.92 -11.38 1.15
C TYR A 475 1.03 -10.79 2.57
N GLU A 476 2.20 -10.90 3.21
CA GLU A 476 2.42 -10.43 4.57
C GLU A 476 2.41 -8.90 4.68
N ALA A 477 2.68 -8.18 3.58
CA ALA A 477 2.60 -6.72 3.57
C ALA A 477 1.16 -6.23 3.82
N LEU A 478 0.14 -6.90 3.25
CA LEU A 478 -1.27 -6.58 3.49
C LEU A 478 -1.65 -6.77 4.97
N ALA A 479 -1.13 -7.83 5.60
CA ALA A 479 -1.32 -8.06 7.03
C ALA A 479 -0.68 -6.93 7.87
N VAL A 480 0.56 -6.52 7.56
CA VAL A 480 1.25 -5.44 8.29
C VAL A 480 0.57 -4.08 8.13
N HIS A 481 -0.07 -3.83 6.99
CA HIS A 481 -0.89 -2.62 6.78
C HIS A 481 -2.17 -2.59 7.62
N THR A 482 -2.61 -3.70 8.22
CA THR A 482 -3.81 -3.76 9.07
C THR A 482 -3.50 -3.26 10.50
N PRO A 483 -4.17 -2.22 11.01
CA PRO A 483 -4.01 -1.80 12.40
C PRO A 483 -4.63 -2.79 13.39
N GLY A 484 -4.00 -2.97 14.55
CA GLY A 484 -4.58 -3.72 15.68
C GLY A 484 -4.34 -5.22 15.69
N VAL A 485 -3.66 -5.76 14.67
CA VAL A 485 -3.18 -7.14 14.61
C VAL A 485 -1.67 -7.23 14.83
N ASP A 486 -1.20 -8.29 15.48
CA ASP A 486 0.20 -8.72 15.41
C ASP A 486 0.42 -9.57 14.14
N VAL A 487 1.62 -9.51 13.54
CA VAL A 487 1.96 -10.24 12.30
C VAL A 487 3.31 -10.95 12.45
N PHE A 488 3.32 -12.28 12.37
CA PHE A 488 4.51 -13.12 12.59
C PHE A 488 4.85 -13.95 11.35
N MET A 489 6.15 -14.16 11.09
CA MET A 489 6.66 -15.01 10.01
C MET A 489 8.01 -15.65 10.41
N PRO A 490 8.00 -16.70 11.26
CA PRO A 490 9.21 -17.37 11.75
C PRO A 490 9.99 -18.09 10.63
N SER A 491 11.30 -18.21 10.81
CA SER A 491 12.19 -18.95 9.90
C SER A 491 12.68 -20.32 10.43
N THR A 492 12.45 -20.62 11.71
CA THR A 492 12.92 -21.87 12.37
C THR A 492 11.85 -22.47 13.29
N ALA A 493 11.99 -23.75 13.64
CA ALA A 493 11.05 -24.45 14.52
C ALA A 493 10.95 -23.81 15.91
N GLY A 494 12.10 -23.42 16.50
CA GLY A 494 12.16 -22.80 17.83
C GLY A 494 11.50 -21.42 17.90
N ASP A 495 11.69 -20.59 16.86
CA ASP A 495 10.98 -19.30 16.75
C ASP A 495 9.48 -19.50 16.53
N ALA A 496 9.08 -20.49 15.73
CA ALA A 496 7.68 -20.77 15.43
C ALA A 496 6.90 -21.24 16.67
N ALA A 497 7.45 -22.19 17.43
CA ALA A 497 6.85 -22.65 18.68
C ALA A 497 6.74 -21.51 19.70
N GLY A 498 7.83 -20.76 19.91
CA GLY A 498 7.86 -19.67 20.87
C GLY A 498 6.98 -18.47 20.50
N LEU A 499 6.83 -18.14 19.22
CA LEU A 499 5.91 -17.08 18.77
C LEU A 499 4.44 -17.52 18.84
N LEU A 500 4.13 -18.79 18.57
CA LEU A 500 2.75 -19.29 18.73
C LEU A 500 2.35 -19.30 20.22
N ASN A 501 3.26 -19.68 21.12
CA ASN A 501 3.09 -19.51 22.56
C ASN A 501 2.86 -18.03 22.94
N SER A 502 3.68 -17.11 22.44
CA SER A 502 3.50 -15.67 22.69
C SER A 502 2.19 -15.10 22.12
N ALA A 503 1.66 -15.64 21.01
CA ALA A 503 0.33 -15.30 20.49
C ALA A 503 -0.78 -15.72 21.46
N PHE A 504 -0.70 -16.96 21.98
CA PHE A 504 -1.62 -17.45 23.00
C PHE A 504 -1.49 -16.69 24.33
N GLU A 505 -0.34 -16.09 24.65
CA GLU A 505 -0.18 -15.34 25.89
C GLU A 505 -0.50 -13.85 25.76
N SER A 506 -0.34 -13.24 24.58
CA SER A 506 -0.68 -11.83 24.35
C SER A 506 -2.19 -11.61 24.39
N GLY A 507 -2.97 -12.59 23.90
CA GLY A 507 -4.41 -12.43 23.71
C GLY A 507 -4.74 -11.22 22.82
N ARG A 508 -3.90 -10.97 21.81
CA ARG A 508 -4.14 -10.05 20.70
C ARG A 508 -4.62 -10.84 19.47
N PRO A 509 -5.33 -10.18 18.54
CA PRO A 509 -5.47 -10.70 17.18
C PRO A 509 -4.08 -10.94 16.56
N THR A 510 -3.84 -12.08 15.92
CA THR A 510 -2.52 -12.42 15.34
C THR A 510 -2.67 -13.08 13.98
N LEU A 511 -1.91 -12.63 12.98
CA LEU A 511 -1.72 -13.34 11.71
C LEU A 511 -0.37 -14.05 11.73
N PHE A 512 -0.39 -15.37 11.70
CA PHE A 512 0.76 -16.25 11.84
C PHE A 512 1.06 -16.93 10.49
N PHE A 513 2.01 -16.36 9.76
CA PHE A 513 2.45 -16.86 8.46
C PHE A 513 3.52 -17.94 8.65
N TYR A 514 3.27 -19.18 8.23
CA TYR A 514 4.25 -20.26 8.29
C TYR A 514 4.77 -20.63 6.88
N PRO A 515 6.07 -20.46 6.59
CA PRO A 515 6.60 -20.68 5.25
C PRO A 515 6.76 -22.17 4.90
N LYS A 516 6.25 -22.60 3.73
CA LYS A 516 6.24 -24.01 3.31
C LYS A 516 7.62 -24.68 3.24
N SER A 517 8.66 -23.94 2.89
CA SER A 517 10.04 -24.47 2.80
C SER A 517 10.69 -24.64 4.19
N CYS A 518 10.21 -23.93 5.20
CA CYS A 518 10.70 -24.05 6.58
C CYS A 518 10.04 -25.19 7.37
N LEU A 519 8.85 -25.66 6.96
CA LEU A 519 8.04 -26.63 7.70
C LEU A 519 8.79 -27.91 8.11
N ASN A 520 9.57 -28.47 7.19
CA ASN A 520 10.30 -29.74 7.38
C ASN A 520 11.81 -29.56 7.51
N ASP A 521 12.31 -28.33 7.71
CA ASP A 521 13.75 -28.06 7.73
C ASP A 521 14.43 -28.64 8.98
N ARG A 522 14.96 -29.87 8.86
CA ARG A 522 15.68 -30.59 9.92
C ARG A 522 16.95 -29.86 10.39
N GLU A 523 17.55 -28.98 9.57
CA GLU A 523 18.71 -28.16 9.98
C GLU A 523 18.31 -27.05 10.97
N ASN A 524 17.03 -26.66 10.98
CA ASN A 524 16.45 -25.60 11.82
C ASN A 524 15.38 -26.13 12.80
N ALA A 525 15.54 -27.40 13.21
CA ALA A 525 14.73 -28.08 14.22
C ALA A 525 14.91 -27.49 15.64
N THR A 526 14.06 -27.92 16.58
CA THR A 526 14.08 -27.52 18.00
C THR A 526 13.88 -28.70 18.94
N SER A 527 14.08 -28.52 20.26
CA SER A 527 13.78 -29.55 21.26
C SER A 527 12.27 -29.72 21.50
N SER A 528 11.87 -30.91 21.94
CA SER A 528 10.47 -31.30 22.18
C SER A 528 9.77 -30.61 23.37
N ASP A 529 10.47 -29.81 24.18
CA ASP A 529 9.91 -29.06 25.31
C ASP A 529 9.25 -27.73 24.91
N VAL A 530 8.35 -27.85 23.93
CA VAL A 530 7.64 -26.73 23.28
C VAL A 530 6.86 -25.85 24.25
N GLU A 531 6.46 -26.37 25.43
CA GLU A 531 5.75 -25.61 26.46
C GLU A 531 6.60 -24.51 27.11
N LYS A 532 7.93 -24.63 27.06
CA LYS A 532 8.87 -23.63 27.60
C LYS A 532 9.26 -22.56 26.58
N HIS A 533 8.99 -22.80 25.30
CA HIS A 533 9.42 -21.91 24.22
C HIS A 533 8.68 -20.58 24.29
N LEU A 534 9.41 -19.47 24.29
CA LEU A 534 8.85 -18.12 24.39
C LEU A 534 9.73 -17.12 23.63
N ILE A 535 9.11 -16.38 22.70
CA ILE A 535 9.77 -15.28 21.97
C ILE A 535 9.13 -13.94 22.41
N PRO A 536 9.90 -13.00 22.99
CA PRO A 536 9.39 -11.66 23.27
C PRO A 536 8.94 -10.97 21.98
N LEU A 537 7.74 -10.38 21.97
CA LEU A 537 7.14 -9.87 20.74
C LEU A 537 7.83 -8.60 20.26
N GLY A 538 8.06 -8.49 18.94
CA GLY A 538 8.80 -7.38 18.34
C GLY A 538 10.32 -7.50 18.48
N LYS A 539 10.87 -8.66 18.84
CA LYS A 539 12.31 -8.93 18.86
C LYS A 539 12.79 -9.66 17.61
N ALA A 540 13.76 -9.09 16.92
CA ALA A 540 14.51 -9.78 15.87
C ALA A 540 15.58 -10.69 16.47
N ARG A 541 16.05 -11.67 15.70
CA ARG A 541 17.16 -12.58 16.04
C ARG A 541 18.38 -12.22 15.20
N ILE A 542 19.53 -12.03 15.84
CA ILE A 542 20.82 -12.00 15.12
C ILE A 542 21.21 -13.45 14.86
N ALA A 543 20.78 -13.98 13.71
CA ALA A 543 21.04 -15.37 13.30
C ALA A 543 22.53 -15.60 13.00
N ARG A 544 23.25 -14.56 12.58
CA ARG A 544 24.71 -14.56 12.41
C ARG A 544 25.27 -13.19 12.74
N SER A 545 26.28 -13.11 13.60
CA SER A 545 26.97 -11.85 13.88
C SER A 545 27.92 -11.46 12.75
N GLY A 546 27.98 -10.18 12.43
CA GLY A 546 28.89 -9.63 11.41
C GLY A 546 29.22 -8.16 11.62
N LYS A 547 29.98 -7.58 10.68
CA LYS A 547 30.49 -6.20 10.76
C LYS A 547 30.65 -5.49 9.40
N ASP A 548 30.53 -6.20 8.27
CA ASP A 548 30.84 -5.65 6.95
C ASP A 548 29.58 -5.29 6.15
N ILE A 549 28.49 -6.05 6.33
CA ILE A 549 27.17 -5.82 5.70
C ILE A 549 26.07 -6.42 6.59
N THR A 550 24.90 -5.78 6.66
CA THR A 550 23.69 -6.29 7.32
C THR A 550 22.72 -6.83 6.28
N LEU A 551 22.32 -8.09 6.42
CA LEU A 551 21.24 -8.73 5.69
C LEU A 551 20.03 -8.87 6.63
N VAL A 552 18.88 -8.31 6.27
CA VAL A 552 17.63 -8.42 7.02
C VAL A 552 16.66 -9.27 6.21
N GLY A 553 16.18 -10.37 6.78
CA GLY A 553 15.18 -11.24 6.19
C GLY A 553 14.18 -11.77 7.22
N TYR A 554 13.26 -12.62 6.76
CA TYR A 554 12.28 -13.32 7.58
C TYR A 554 11.69 -14.49 6.78
N GLY A 555 11.06 -15.44 7.46
CA GLY A 555 10.58 -16.67 6.81
C GLY A 555 11.65 -17.37 5.98
N ASN A 556 11.34 -17.70 4.72
CA ASN A 556 12.25 -18.44 3.84
C ASN A 556 13.55 -17.68 3.52
N THR A 557 13.52 -16.34 3.47
CA THR A 557 14.67 -15.55 2.97
C THR A 557 15.86 -15.57 3.92
N VAL A 558 15.65 -15.92 5.20
CA VAL A 558 16.72 -16.07 6.20
C VAL A 558 17.71 -17.16 5.80
N LYS A 559 17.25 -18.30 5.27
CA LYS A 559 18.13 -19.39 4.83
C LYS A 559 19.01 -18.96 3.66
N LEU A 560 18.45 -18.21 2.71
CA LEU A 560 19.18 -17.64 1.57
C LEU A 560 20.19 -16.57 2.02
N CYS A 561 19.84 -15.74 3.01
CA CYS A 561 20.75 -14.76 3.61
C CYS A 561 21.93 -15.44 4.33
N LEU A 562 21.69 -16.55 5.03
CA LEU A 562 22.74 -17.34 5.69
C LEU A 562 23.69 -17.98 4.66
N GLN A 563 23.16 -18.55 3.56
CA GLN A 563 23.97 -19.08 2.46
C GLN A 563 24.84 -17.99 1.81
N ALA A 564 24.27 -16.82 1.53
CA ALA A 564 25.04 -15.68 1.02
C ALA A 564 26.11 -15.21 2.03
N ALA A 565 25.79 -15.20 3.33
CA ALA A 565 26.72 -14.84 4.38
C ALA A 565 27.88 -15.84 4.56
N GLU A 566 27.66 -17.13 4.26
CA GLU A 566 28.69 -18.18 4.25
C GLU A 566 29.61 -18.05 3.03
N ALA A 567 29.05 -17.86 1.83
CA ALA A 567 29.82 -17.60 0.61
C ALA A 567 30.70 -16.34 0.72
N LEU A 568 30.19 -15.28 1.37
CA LEU A 568 30.96 -14.09 1.74
C LEU A 568 32.07 -14.41 2.76
N ALA A 569 31.81 -15.29 3.73
CA ALA A 569 32.78 -15.67 4.76
C ALA A 569 34.00 -16.40 4.19
N ALA A 570 33.78 -17.28 3.20
CA ALA A 570 34.83 -17.96 2.46
C ALA A 570 35.82 -17.00 1.77
N GLN A 571 35.39 -15.73 1.57
CA GLN A 571 36.16 -14.65 0.96
C GLN A 571 36.57 -13.57 1.98
N GLY A 572 36.43 -13.86 3.28
CA GLY A 572 36.81 -12.98 4.40
C GLY A 572 35.76 -11.98 4.87
N ALA A 573 34.60 -11.87 4.20
CA ALA A 573 33.54 -10.93 4.56
C ALA A 573 32.58 -11.46 5.64
N GLN A 574 32.26 -10.60 6.60
CA GLN A 574 31.42 -10.91 7.76
C GLN A 574 30.07 -10.18 7.65
N ALA A 575 29.13 -10.80 6.92
CA ALA A 575 27.74 -10.41 6.91
C ALA A 575 27.04 -10.73 8.25
N GLU A 576 26.39 -9.72 8.83
CA GLU A 576 25.42 -9.89 9.91
C GLU A 576 24.07 -10.28 9.30
N VAL A 577 23.44 -11.34 9.80
CA VAL A 577 22.12 -11.78 9.35
C VAL A 577 21.12 -11.58 10.48
N ILE A 578 20.11 -10.75 10.22
CA ILE A 578 18.97 -10.51 11.10
C ILE A 578 17.74 -11.21 10.53
N ASP A 579 17.13 -12.04 11.35
CA ASP A 579 15.79 -12.60 11.14
C ASP A 579 14.79 -11.75 11.93
N LEU A 580 13.87 -11.06 11.24
CA LEU A 580 12.90 -10.20 11.92
C LEU A 580 11.92 -11.00 12.79
N ARG A 581 11.52 -12.21 12.35
CA ARG A 581 10.52 -13.17 12.90
C ARG A 581 9.13 -12.61 13.26
N THR A 582 9.01 -11.36 13.68
CA THR A 582 7.80 -10.55 13.86
C THR A 582 7.86 -9.32 12.96
N LEU A 583 6.82 -9.09 12.17
CA LEU A 583 6.72 -7.99 11.20
C LEU A 583 5.89 -6.82 11.72
N GLN A 584 4.91 -7.11 12.59
CA GLN A 584 4.20 -6.11 13.39
C GLN A 584 3.99 -6.67 14.81
N PRO A 585 4.53 -6.04 15.87
CA PRO A 585 5.66 -5.08 15.82
C PRO A 585 6.96 -5.72 15.30
N TRP A 586 7.94 -4.92 14.90
CA TRP A 586 9.28 -5.38 14.47
C TRP A 586 10.42 -4.62 15.17
N ASP A 587 11.60 -5.24 15.31
CA ASP A 587 12.71 -4.67 16.10
C ASP A 587 13.50 -3.60 15.33
N LYS A 588 12.92 -2.40 15.29
CA LYS A 588 13.51 -1.18 14.74
C LYS A 588 14.89 -0.86 15.35
N THR A 589 15.13 -1.25 16.60
CA THR A 589 16.37 -0.94 17.33
C THR A 589 17.48 -1.92 16.97
N ALA A 590 17.19 -3.22 16.83
CA ALA A 590 18.17 -4.22 16.42
C ALA A 590 18.70 -3.96 15.01
N VAL A 591 17.81 -3.64 14.06
CA VAL A 591 18.23 -3.30 12.68
C VAL A 591 19.04 -2.01 12.67
N ALA A 592 18.60 -0.94 13.33
CA ALA A 592 19.36 0.31 13.41
C ALA A 592 20.75 0.10 14.00
N THR A 593 20.86 -0.64 15.11
CA THR A 593 22.14 -0.99 15.74
C THR A 593 23.07 -1.75 14.79
N SER A 594 22.52 -2.66 13.99
CA SER A 594 23.30 -3.41 13.00
C SER A 594 23.77 -2.54 11.84
N VAL A 595 22.93 -1.64 11.32
CA VAL A 595 23.32 -0.71 10.24
C VAL A 595 24.34 0.32 10.74
N GLU A 596 24.21 0.80 11.99
CA GLU A 596 25.21 1.64 12.67
C GLU A 596 26.55 0.90 12.91
N LYS A 597 26.55 -0.43 12.90
CA LYS A 597 27.76 -1.25 12.91
C LYS A 597 28.33 -1.49 11.51
N THR A 598 27.53 -1.97 10.56
CA THR A 598 27.99 -2.45 9.25
C THR A 598 28.05 -1.38 8.14
N GLY A 599 27.09 -0.44 8.11
CA GLY A 599 27.07 0.69 7.17
C GLY A 599 26.55 0.32 5.78
N ARG A 600 26.03 -0.91 5.64
CA ARG A 600 25.47 -1.46 4.41
C ARG A 600 24.27 -2.34 4.79
N LEU A 601 23.12 -2.11 4.17
CA LEU A 601 21.87 -2.82 4.43
C LEU A 601 21.31 -3.46 3.16
N VAL A 602 21.03 -4.77 3.20
CA VAL A 602 20.18 -5.45 2.23
C VAL A 602 18.93 -5.94 2.97
N VAL A 603 17.74 -5.60 2.49
CA VAL A 603 16.48 -6.17 3.00
C VAL A 603 15.91 -7.16 1.98
N VAL A 604 15.52 -8.35 2.43
CA VAL A 604 15.17 -9.50 1.58
C VAL A 604 13.82 -10.10 1.97
N HIS A 605 12.82 -10.06 1.08
CA HIS A 605 11.47 -10.56 1.34
C HIS A 605 10.74 -11.11 0.10
N GLU A 606 9.73 -11.96 0.32
CA GLU A 606 9.00 -12.66 -0.75
C GLU A 606 7.83 -11.87 -1.35
N ASP A 607 7.29 -10.87 -0.64
CA ASP A 607 6.25 -10.00 -1.19
C ASP A 607 6.82 -9.02 -2.25
N ASN A 608 5.91 -8.31 -2.93
CA ASN A 608 6.19 -7.30 -3.95
C ASN A 608 7.26 -6.29 -3.51
N GLU A 609 8.14 -5.92 -4.45
CA GLU A 609 9.11 -4.85 -4.25
C GLU A 609 8.41 -3.50 -3.98
N SER A 610 7.31 -3.20 -4.67
CA SER A 610 6.47 -2.04 -4.35
C SER A 610 5.61 -2.29 -3.11
N ALA A 611 5.66 -1.35 -2.16
CA ALA A 611 4.94 -1.37 -0.88
C ALA A 611 5.20 -2.57 0.07
N GLY A 612 6.05 -3.53 -0.29
CA GLY A 612 6.50 -4.59 0.63
C GLY A 612 7.32 -4.08 1.82
N MET A 613 7.51 -4.94 2.83
CA MET A 613 8.19 -4.63 4.10
C MET A 613 9.58 -4.01 3.97
N GLY A 614 10.31 -4.29 2.88
CA GLY A 614 11.59 -3.65 2.60
C GLY A 614 11.49 -2.12 2.52
N SER A 615 10.32 -1.59 2.17
CA SER A 615 10.05 -0.14 2.14
C SER A 615 9.98 0.47 3.54
N GLU A 616 9.20 -0.15 4.45
CA GLU A 616 9.08 0.26 5.87
C GLU A 616 10.43 0.16 6.59
N VAL A 617 11.16 -0.95 6.40
CA VAL A 617 12.48 -1.12 7.03
C VAL A 617 13.44 -0.02 6.57
N ILE A 618 13.49 0.30 5.27
CA ILE A 618 14.39 1.33 4.74
C ILE A 618 13.97 2.73 5.19
N ALA A 619 12.68 3.08 5.17
CA ALA A 619 12.20 4.37 5.63
C ALA A 619 12.57 4.61 7.10
N VAL A 620 12.30 3.63 7.97
CA VAL A 620 12.66 3.73 9.39
C VAL A 620 14.16 3.76 9.63
N MET A 621 14.98 3.10 8.79
CA MET A 621 16.44 3.22 8.89
C MET A 621 16.94 4.59 8.42
N ALA A 622 16.33 5.19 7.39
CA ALA A 622 16.67 6.54 6.94
C ALA A 622 16.33 7.62 7.99
N GLU A 623 15.30 7.40 8.82
CA GLU A 623 14.95 8.28 9.94
C GLU A 623 15.81 8.08 11.20
N ARG A 624 16.29 6.84 11.46
CA ARG A 624 16.90 6.46 12.75
C ARG A 624 18.41 6.28 12.74
N VAL A 625 19.00 5.93 11.62
CA VAL A 625 20.45 5.72 11.50
C VAL A 625 21.12 7.08 11.31
N THR A 626 22.04 7.42 12.22
CA THR A 626 22.67 8.74 12.32
C THR A 626 23.82 8.92 11.32
N ARG A 627 24.43 7.83 10.85
CA ARG A 627 25.50 7.86 9.84
C ARG A 627 25.01 7.50 8.44
N PRO A 628 25.67 7.99 7.37
CA PRO A 628 25.40 7.51 6.02
C PRO A 628 25.63 6.00 5.89
N PHE A 629 24.66 5.30 5.30
CA PHE A 629 24.75 3.87 4.99
C PHE A 629 24.35 3.60 3.54
N GLN A 630 24.84 2.50 2.98
CA GLN A 630 24.39 2.02 1.66
C GLN A 630 23.21 1.09 1.80
N VAL A 631 22.27 1.11 0.85
CA VAL A 631 21.06 0.28 0.93
C VAL A 631 20.64 -0.34 -0.42
N ARG A 632 20.12 -1.56 -0.35
CA ARG A 632 19.47 -2.31 -1.43
C ARG A 632 18.28 -3.12 -0.88
N ARG A 633 17.37 -3.51 -1.77
CA ARG A 633 16.36 -4.55 -1.52
C ARG A 633 16.61 -5.71 -2.48
N VAL A 634 16.30 -6.92 -2.04
CA VAL A 634 16.17 -8.09 -2.91
C VAL A 634 14.81 -8.71 -2.64
N ALA A 635 13.82 -8.26 -3.41
CA ALA A 635 12.42 -8.63 -3.27
C ALA A 635 11.92 -9.38 -4.52
N ARG A 636 10.70 -9.92 -4.44
CA ARG A 636 9.97 -10.35 -5.62
C ARG A 636 9.69 -9.12 -6.50
N ALA A 637 9.92 -9.23 -7.81
CA ALA A 637 9.47 -8.19 -8.73
C ALA A 637 7.94 -8.01 -8.65
N ASP A 638 7.43 -6.85 -9.08
CA ASP A 638 5.99 -6.51 -9.06
C ASP A 638 5.19 -7.31 -10.11
N THR A 639 5.10 -8.61 -9.89
CA THR A 639 4.50 -9.61 -10.77
C THR A 639 4.09 -10.84 -9.94
N TYR A 640 3.30 -11.73 -10.55
CA TYR A 640 2.89 -12.98 -9.91
C TYR A 640 3.98 -14.05 -9.99
N VAL A 641 3.96 -15.01 -9.07
CA VAL A 641 4.87 -16.16 -9.11
C VAL A 641 4.50 -17.08 -10.29
N PRO A 642 5.36 -17.27 -11.31
CA PRO A 642 5.06 -18.11 -12.45
C PRO A 642 5.15 -19.60 -12.09
N CYS A 643 4.41 -20.46 -12.80
CA CYS A 643 4.52 -21.93 -12.61
C CYS A 643 5.83 -22.52 -13.16
N ASN A 644 6.50 -21.82 -14.09
CA ASN A 644 7.82 -22.22 -14.58
C ASN A 644 8.86 -21.96 -13.49
N PHE A 645 9.49 -23.03 -12.98
CA PHE A 645 10.34 -22.91 -11.81
C PHE A 645 11.64 -22.11 -12.03
N ALA A 646 12.17 -22.06 -13.26
CA ALA A 646 13.34 -21.22 -13.56
C ALA A 646 12.96 -19.73 -13.46
N ASN A 647 11.88 -19.32 -14.13
CA ASN A 647 11.35 -17.96 -14.04
C ASN A 647 10.93 -17.61 -12.58
N GLN A 648 10.42 -18.58 -11.84
CA GLN A 648 10.02 -18.43 -10.43
C GLN A 648 11.23 -18.09 -9.55
N LEU A 649 12.37 -18.76 -9.73
CA LEU A 649 13.62 -18.46 -9.03
C LEU A 649 14.24 -17.12 -9.45
N GLU A 650 14.09 -16.70 -10.72
CA GLU A 650 14.55 -15.38 -11.16
C GLU A 650 13.70 -14.24 -10.57
N VAL A 651 12.38 -14.42 -10.55
CA VAL A 651 11.40 -13.43 -10.04
C VAL A 651 11.50 -13.27 -8.53
N LEU A 652 11.61 -14.37 -7.77
CA LEU A 652 11.76 -14.37 -6.31
C LEU A 652 13.17 -13.91 -5.87
N PRO A 653 13.35 -13.51 -4.60
CA PRO A 653 14.68 -13.43 -4.01
C PRO A 653 15.39 -14.78 -4.13
N SER A 654 16.68 -14.78 -4.45
CA SER A 654 17.44 -16.03 -4.64
C SER A 654 18.81 -15.93 -3.98
N TYR A 655 19.46 -17.07 -3.70
CA TYR A 655 20.82 -17.05 -3.14
C TYR A 655 21.77 -16.30 -4.08
N LYS A 656 21.66 -16.54 -5.39
CA LYS A 656 22.40 -15.80 -6.42
C LYS A 656 22.17 -14.29 -6.31
N ARG A 657 20.92 -13.82 -6.36
CA ARG A 657 20.58 -12.38 -6.34
C ARG A 657 21.06 -11.68 -5.06
N ILE A 658 20.93 -12.34 -3.90
CA ILE A 658 21.38 -11.80 -2.61
C ILE A 658 22.90 -11.70 -2.57
N LEU A 659 23.61 -12.74 -3.03
CA LEU A 659 25.07 -12.75 -3.05
C LEU A 659 25.63 -11.72 -4.04
N GLU A 660 25.09 -11.64 -5.25
CA GLU A 660 25.48 -10.65 -6.27
C GLU A 660 25.30 -9.22 -5.74
N THR A 661 24.13 -8.91 -5.18
CA THR A 661 23.85 -7.60 -4.55
C THR A 661 24.82 -7.30 -3.41
N SER A 662 25.13 -8.29 -2.58
CA SER A 662 26.04 -8.13 -1.43
C SER A 662 27.49 -7.89 -1.87
N VAL A 663 27.96 -8.60 -2.91
CA VAL A 663 29.30 -8.42 -3.49
C VAL A 663 29.42 -7.04 -4.14
N GLU A 664 28.39 -6.57 -4.87
CA GLU A 664 28.34 -5.20 -5.43
C GLU A 664 28.45 -4.14 -4.31
N MET A 665 27.67 -4.27 -3.23
CA MET A 665 27.70 -3.33 -2.09
C MET A 665 29.03 -3.37 -1.30
N LEU A 666 29.74 -4.50 -1.36
CA LEU A 666 31.10 -4.66 -0.83
C LEU A 666 32.17 -4.22 -1.85
N GLY A 667 31.79 -3.71 -3.02
CA GLY A 667 32.71 -3.18 -4.04
C GLY A 667 33.52 -4.23 -4.80
N GLY A 668 33.11 -5.49 -4.72
CA GLY A 668 33.75 -6.61 -5.41
C GLY A 668 33.10 -6.95 -6.76
N GLN A 669 33.59 -8.03 -7.35
CA GLN A 669 33.05 -8.65 -8.57
C GLN A 669 32.77 -10.12 -8.31
N ILE A 670 31.73 -10.66 -8.96
CA ILE A 670 31.36 -12.07 -8.91
C ILE A 670 31.12 -12.59 -10.33
N ALA A 671 31.62 -13.79 -10.59
CA ALA A 671 31.27 -14.61 -11.74
C ALA A 671 30.83 -16.00 -11.26
N TRP A 672 30.15 -16.76 -12.11
CA TRP A 672 29.64 -18.08 -11.77
C TRP A 672 30.28 -19.16 -12.64
N LYS A 673 30.86 -20.17 -11.99
CA LYS A 673 31.38 -21.36 -12.66
C LYS A 673 30.30 -22.44 -12.63
N LEU A 674 29.64 -22.62 -13.78
CA LEU A 674 28.58 -23.61 -13.93
C LEU A 674 29.08 -25.05 -13.65
N PRO A 675 28.21 -25.94 -13.14
CA PRO A 675 28.54 -27.36 -12.99
C PRO A 675 28.90 -28.00 -14.34
N PRO A 676 29.72 -29.08 -14.36
CA PRO A 676 29.91 -29.88 -15.56
C PRO A 676 28.57 -30.47 -16.03
N THR A 677 28.18 -30.19 -17.27
CA THR A 677 27.11 -30.94 -17.93
C THR A 677 27.56 -32.37 -18.25
N ALA A 678 26.60 -33.30 -18.38
CA ALA A 678 26.90 -34.70 -18.66
C ALA A 678 27.72 -34.87 -19.94
N GLN A 679 28.59 -35.90 -19.97
CA GLN A 679 29.34 -36.25 -21.18
C GLN A 679 28.37 -36.62 -22.31
N LYS A 680 28.65 -36.11 -23.52
CA LYS A 680 27.86 -36.43 -24.73
C LYS A 680 27.69 -37.95 -24.89
N GLY A 681 26.45 -38.38 -25.13
CA GLY A 681 26.09 -39.79 -25.34
C GLY A 681 25.67 -40.58 -24.09
N TYR A 682 25.56 -39.93 -22.92
CA TYR A 682 25.06 -40.57 -21.70
C TYR A 682 24.05 -39.68 -20.94
N PHE A 683 23.03 -40.34 -20.37
CA PHE A 683 21.99 -39.75 -19.53
C PHE A 683 22.03 -40.39 -18.13
N LEU A 684 21.87 -39.56 -17.08
CA LEU A 684 21.75 -40.02 -15.71
C LEU A 684 20.28 -39.99 -15.26
N VAL A 685 19.70 -41.17 -15.04
CA VAL A 685 18.39 -41.30 -14.37
C VAL A 685 18.64 -41.08 -12.89
N GLU A 686 17.79 -40.27 -12.26
CA GLU A 686 17.93 -39.88 -10.85
C GLU A 686 16.76 -40.42 -10.03
N ALA A 687 16.96 -40.56 -8.72
CA ALA A 687 15.92 -40.88 -7.76
C ALA A 687 14.82 -39.81 -7.76
N ILE A 688 13.54 -40.22 -7.82
CA ILE A 688 12.37 -39.34 -7.73
C ILE A 688 11.50 -39.72 -6.53
N GLY A 689 10.85 -38.74 -5.91
CA GLY A 689 9.89 -38.94 -4.82
C GLY A 689 8.45 -39.08 -5.30
N SER A 690 7.55 -39.41 -4.36
CA SER A 690 6.09 -39.41 -4.56
C SER A 690 5.51 -37.99 -4.59
N SER A 691 6.22 -37.06 -3.97
CA SER A 691 5.81 -35.67 -3.78
C SER A 691 7.02 -34.73 -3.81
N PRO A 692 6.85 -33.43 -4.19
CA PRO A 692 7.87 -32.39 -3.99
C PRO A 692 8.23 -32.10 -2.52
N SER A 693 7.72 -32.88 -1.56
CA SER A 693 8.10 -32.87 -0.15
C SER A 693 9.12 -33.92 0.25
N ASP A 694 9.40 -34.92 -0.59
CA ASP A 694 10.20 -36.08 -0.20
C ASP A 694 11.70 -35.77 -0.40
N GLU A 695 12.51 -35.93 0.65
CA GLU A 695 13.94 -35.62 0.60
C GLU A 695 14.81 -36.83 0.23
N SER A 696 14.35 -38.03 0.57
CA SER A 696 15.00 -39.31 0.32
C SER A 696 14.00 -40.39 -0.07
N ILE A 697 14.48 -41.38 -0.82
CA ILE A 697 13.76 -42.61 -1.15
C ILE A 697 14.64 -43.82 -0.89
N THR A 698 14.04 -44.98 -0.64
CA THR A 698 14.72 -46.27 -0.59
C THR A 698 14.50 -47.03 -1.89
N VAL A 699 15.56 -47.55 -2.49
CA VAL A 699 15.47 -48.40 -3.67
C VAL A 699 14.98 -49.79 -3.25
N VAL A 700 13.74 -50.16 -3.59
CA VAL A 700 13.16 -51.45 -3.18
C VAL A 700 13.67 -52.57 -4.09
N ARG A 701 13.57 -52.40 -5.41
CA ARG A 701 14.14 -53.33 -6.40
C ARG A 701 14.32 -52.68 -7.78
N TRP A 702 15.24 -53.24 -8.56
CA TRP A 702 15.43 -52.93 -9.99
C TRP A 702 14.69 -53.94 -10.88
N ILE A 703 13.97 -53.43 -11.89
CA ILE A 703 13.28 -54.25 -12.89
C ILE A 703 14.21 -54.55 -14.10
N VAL A 704 15.26 -53.74 -14.27
CA VAL A 704 16.22 -53.76 -15.39
C VAL A 704 17.64 -54.05 -14.91
N LYS A 705 18.51 -54.47 -15.83
CA LYS A 705 19.94 -54.78 -15.57
C LYS A 705 20.87 -54.14 -16.63
N PRO A 706 22.17 -53.94 -16.32
CA PRO A 706 23.15 -53.49 -17.30
C PRO A 706 23.15 -54.35 -18.57
N GLY A 707 23.14 -53.67 -19.72
CA GLY A 707 23.02 -54.25 -21.06
C GLY A 707 21.59 -54.27 -21.63
N ASP A 708 20.55 -54.01 -20.83
CA ASP A 708 19.17 -53.96 -21.33
C ASP A 708 18.91 -52.69 -22.17
N THR A 709 18.18 -52.86 -23.27
CA THR A 709 17.62 -51.73 -24.04
C THR A 709 16.31 -51.30 -23.42
N ILE A 710 16.24 -50.06 -22.93
CA ILE A 710 15.05 -49.46 -22.31
C ILE A 710 14.48 -48.37 -23.23
N LYS A 711 13.17 -48.17 -23.19
CA LYS A 711 12.46 -47.08 -23.87
C LYS A 711 11.95 -46.04 -22.87
N GLU A 712 11.73 -44.84 -23.35
CA GLU A 712 10.99 -43.82 -22.60
C GLU A 712 9.61 -44.35 -22.17
N GLY A 713 9.29 -44.20 -20.89
CA GLY A 713 8.06 -44.72 -20.27
C GLY A 713 8.14 -46.16 -19.74
N ASP A 714 9.19 -46.93 -20.06
CA ASP A 714 9.34 -48.30 -19.54
C ASP A 714 9.49 -48.30 -18.01
N TYR A 715 8.93 -49.33 -17.36
CA TYR A 715 9.01 -49.48 -15.91
C TYR A 715 10.36 -50.07 -15.48
N ILE A 716 11.10 -49.37 -14.62
CA ILE A 716 12.52 -49.68 -14.35
C ILE A 716 12.86 -49.93 -12.87
N ALA A 717 12.11 -49.41 -11.89
CA ALA A 717 12.34 -49.68 -10.47
C ALA A 717 11.12 -49.40 -9.57
N ASP A 718 11.04 -50.13 -8.45
CA ASP A 718 10.18 -49.78 -7.32
C ASP A 718 11.00 -48.97 -6.30
N PHE A 719 10.53 -47.78 -5.92
CA PHE A 719 11.06 -46.99 -4.82
C PHE A 719 10.04 -46.87 -3.67
N GLU A 720 10.52 -46.65 -2.46
CA GLU A 720 9.71 -46.35 -1.29
C GLU A 720 10.06 -44.95 -0.76
N ALA A 721 9.06 -44.06 -0.71
CA ALA A 721 9.14 -42.72 -0.16
C ALA A 721 8.26 -42.60 1.09
N ASP A 722 8.47 -41.58 1.92
CA ASP A 722 7.81 -41.40 3.23
C ASP A 722 6.27 -41.48 3.22
N LYS A 723 5.64 -41.27 2.07
CA LYS A 723 4.17 -41.21 1.90
C LYS A 723 3.59 -42.32 1.02
N ALA A 724 4.38 -42.94 0.14
CA ALA A 724 3.91 -43.93 -0.83
C ALA A 724 5.06 -44.69 -1.49
N ALA A 725 4.77 -45.88 -2.01
CA ALA A 725 5.60 -46.52 -3.03
C ALA A 725 5.52 -45.74 -4.36
N VAL A 726 6.64 -45.66 -5.07
CA VAL A 726 6.81 -44.87 -6.29
C VAL A 726 7.33 -45.77 -7.41
N GLU A 727 6.57 -45.82 -8.51
CA GLU A 727 7.01 -46.49 -9.73
C GLU A 727 7.98 -45.58 -10.52
N LEU A 728 9.28 -45.92 -10.56
CA LEU A 728 10.21 -45.23 -11.46
C LEU A 728 10.05 -45.75 -12.89
N LYS A 729 9.78 -44.83 -13.82
CA LYS A 729 9.75 -45.08 -15.27
C LYS A 729 10.91 -44.38 -15.96
N SER A 730 11.42 -44.97 -17.04
CA SER A 730 12.57 -44.42 -17.76
C SER A 730 12.21 -43.09 -18.43
N PRO A 731 12.96 -42.00 -18.19
CA PRO A 731 12.72 -40.71 -18.83
C PRO A 731 13.35 -40.61 -20.23
N ILE A 732 13.99 -41.66 -20.73
CA ILE A 732 14.68 -41.66 -22.04
C ILE A 732 14.77 -43.09 -22.61
N SER A 733 15.02 -43.19 -23.91
CA SER A 733 15.33 -44.45 -24.59
C SER A 733 16.85 -44.64 -24.70
N GLY A 734 17.35 -45.86 -24.54
CA GLY A 734 18.79 -46.14 -24.62
C GLY A 734 19.19 -47.52 -24.15
N ILE A 735 20.49 -47.73 -23.97
CA ILE A 735 21.04 -48.97 -23.38
C ILE A 735 21.48 -48.67 -21.95
N LEU A 736 20.96 -49.39 -20.97
CA LEU A 736 21.40 -49.26 -19.59
C LEU A 736 22.86 -49.72 -19.45
N GLU A 737 23.77 -48.81 -19.12
CA GLU A 737 25.20 -49.11 -18.95
C GLU A 737 25.52 -49.58 -17.53
N GLU A 738 24.95 -48.91 -16.51
CA GLU A 738 25.32 -49.13 -15.11
C GLU A 738 24.16 -48.80 -14.16
N ILE A 739 24.01 -49.62 -13.10
CA ILE A 739 23.18 -49.32 -11.94
C ILE A 739 24.10 -48.74 -10.86
N LEU A 740 23.85 -47.49 -10.47
CA LEU A 740 24.72 -46.71 -9.58
C LEU A 740 24.38 -46.89 -8.09
N VAL A 741 23.17 -47.35 -7.78
CA VAL A 741 22.66 -47.51 -6.41
C VAL A 741 22.10 -48.93 -6.22
N PRO A 742 22.61 -49.72 -5.23
CA PRO A 742 22.10 -51.06 -4.98
C PRO A 742 20.69 -51.05 -4.37
N GLU A 743 20.01 -52.19 -4.45
CA GLU A 743 18.74 -52.40 -3.73
C GLU A 743 18.94 -52.27 -2.20
N GLY A 744 17.87 -51.90 -1.50
CA GLY A 744 17.85 -51.65 -0.06
C GLY A 744 18.57 -50.37 0.40
N HIS A 745 19.14 -49.58 -0.51
CA HIS A 745 19.84 -48.34 -0.16
C HIS A 745 18.90 -47.13 -0.19
N MET A 746 19.02 -46.29 0.83
CA MET A 746 18.35 -45.00 0.90
C MET A 746 19.24 -43.92 0.25
N VAL A 747 18.66 -43.13 -0.66
CA VAL A 747 19.34 -42.05 -1.39
C VAL A 747 18.48 -40.79 -1.44
N LYS A 748 19.12 -39.63 -1.57
CA LYS A 748 18.39 -38.35 -1.69
C LYS A 748 17.72 -38.23 -3.06
N VAL A 749 16.56 -37.59 -3.11
CA VAL A 749 15.89 -37.26 -4.38
C VAL A 749 16.83 -36.41 -5.25
N GLY A 750 16.94 -36.74 -6.53
CA GLY A 750 17.93 -36.17 -7.46
C GLY A 750 19.31 -36.85 -7.44
N THR A 751 19.55 -37.90 -6.65
CA THR A 751 20.79 -38.69 -6.75
C THR A 751 20.76 -39.54 -8.02
N PRO A 752 21.82 -39.57 -8.85
CA PRO A 752 21.93 -40.49 -9.98
C PRO A 752 21.85 -41.96 -9.53
N VAL A 753 20.92 -42.72 -10.12
CA VAL A 753 20.65 -44.13 -9.79
C VAL A 753 20.91 -45.08 -10.95
N LEU A 754 20.75 -44.64 -12.20
CA LEU A 754 21.14 -45.38 -13.40
C LEU A 754 21.93 -44.50 -14.37
N LYS A 755 22.82 -45.12 -15.13
CA LYS A 755 23.53 -44.50 -16.25
C LYS A 755 23.11 -45.17 -17.56
N VAL A 756 22.49 -44.41 -18.45
CA VAL A 756 21.92 -44.89 -19.72
C VAL A 756 22.72 -44.28 -20.87
N LYS A 757 23.08 -45.10 -21.86
CA LYS A 757 23.76 -44.67 -23.09
C LYS A 757 22.73 -44.32 -24.16
N THR A 758 22.83 -43.12 -24.71
CA THR A 758 21.85 -42.52 -25.64
C THR A 758 22.48 -42.19 -27.00
N GLY A 759 21.67 -41.77 -27.96
CA GLY A 759 22.16 -41.30 -29.26
C GLY A 759 22.88 -39.95 -29.17
N GLU A 760 23.74 -39.64 -30.14
CA GLU A 760 24.34 -38.31 -30.23
C GLU A 760 23.25 -37.26 -30.54
N GLY A 761 22.94 -36.40 -29.56
CA GLY A 761 22.06 -35.24 -29.72
C GLY A 761 20.76 -35.23 -28.91
N GLU A 762 20.46 -36.28 -28.14
CA GLU A 762 19.30 -36.27 -27.23
C GLU A 762 19.62 -35.48 -25.94
N GLU A 763 18.98 -34.32 -25.77
CA GLU A 763 19.08 -33.50 -24.56
C GLU A 763 18.03 -33.86 -23.50
N SER A 764 18.40 -33.71 -22.23
CA SER A 764 17.55 -33.99 -21.07
C SER A 764 16.57 -32.84 -20.79
N PHE A 765 15.29 -33.03 -21.05
CA PHE A 765 14.24 -32.08 -20.67
C PHE A 765 13.76 -32.28 -19.22
N LYS A 766 14.69 -32.30 -18.25
CA LYS A 766 14.32 -32.29 -16.82
C LYS A 766 13.90 -30.88 -16.38
N PRO A 767 12.73 -30.71 -15.73
CA PRO A 767 12.37 -29.44 -15.12
C PRO A 767 13.32 -29.12 -13.96
N LEU A 768 13.70 -27.86 -13.83
CA LEU A 768 14.48 -27.37 -12.70
C LEU A 768 13.65 -27.51 -11.41
N THR A 769 14.27 -28.01 -10.33
CA THR A 769 13.60 -28.24 -9.03
C THR A 769 14.28 -27.54 -7.84
N LYS A 770 15.49 -26.99 -8.03
CA LYS A 770 16.23 -26.17 -7.07
C LYS A 770 17.11 -25.15 -7.80
N GLU A 771 17.47 -24.06 -7.13
CA GLU A 771 18.46 -23.12 -7.65
C GLU A 771 19.83 -23.81 -7.74
N ASN A 772 20.56 -23.62 -8.84
CA ASN A 772 21.92 -24.13 -9.00
C ASN A 772 22.74 -23.15 -9.86
N PRO A 773 23.19 -22.02 -9.29
CA PRO A 773 23.91 -20.99 -10.03
C PRO A 773 25.36 -21.38 -10.33
N GLY A 774 25.87 -22.47 -9.74
CA GLY A 774 27.27 -22.90 -9.82
C GLY A 774 28.13 -22.42 -8.66
N GLU A 775 29.45 -22.57 -8.80
CA GLU A 775 30.44 -22.12 -7.82
C GLU A 775 30.69 -20.60 -7.97
N PRO A 776 30.54 -19.78 -6.91
CA PRO A 776 30.75 -18.34 -6.98
C PRO A 776 32.24 -17.98 -6.98
N LEU A 777 32.69 -17.33 -8.05
CA LEU A 777 34.04 -16.78 -8.19
C LEU A 777 34.03 -15.30 -7.81
N ILE A 778 34.30 -15.01 -6.54
CA ILE A 778 34.24 -13.65 -5.97
C ILE A 778 35.66 -13.06 -5.86
N SER A 779 35.80 -11.77 -6.13
CA SER A 779 37.06 -11.03 -5.95
C SER A 779 36.83 -9.56 -5.59
N GLY A 780 37.86 -8.88 -5.07
CA GLY A 780 37.85 -7.42 -4.90
C GLY A 780 37.04 -6.85 -3.71
N LEU A 781 36.61 -7.69 -2.76
CA LEU A 781 35.79 -7.25 -1.62
C LEU A 781 36.49 -6.21 -0.73
N GLN A 782 35.75 -5.16 -0.34
CA GLN A 782 36.22 -4.07 0.52
C GLN A 782 35.71 -4.25 1.95
N LEU A 783 36.50 -4.99 2.74
CA LEU A 783 36.18 -5.42 4.09
C LEU A 783 36.33 -4.30 5.14
N GLY A 784 35.62 -4.47 6.27
CA GLY A 784 35.44 -3.51 7.35
C GLY A 784 34.10 -2.78 7.28
N ALA A 785 33.70 -2.20 8.42
CA ALA A 785 32.83 -1.02 8.40
C ALA A 785 33.42 -0.06 7.37
N PRO A 786 32.64 0.42 6.39
CA PRO A 786 33.17 0.99 5.15
C PRO A 786 34.07 2.15 5.49
N LYS A 787 35.42 1.95 5.49
CA LYS A 787 36.39 3.03 5.68
C LYS A 787 36.38 3.69 7.08
N ALA A 788 35.75 4.85 7.36
CA ALA A 788 34.84 5.70 6.57
C ALA A 788 35.23 5.80 5.09
N SER A 789 34.43 5.24 4.16
CA SER A 789 34.71 5.32 2.70
C SER A 789 34.95 6.79 2.48
N GLN A 790 36.10 7.25 1.98
CA GLN A 790 36.73 8.57 2.25
C GLN A 790 35.78 9.79 2.23
N GLU A 791 34.86 9.92 3.19
CA GLU A 791 33.41 10.08 2.91
C GLU A 791 32.91 9.39 1.60
N LYS A 792 31.64 8.97 1.54
CA LYS A 792 30.98 9.07 0.22
C LYS A 792 30.68 10.57 0.10
N VAL A 793 31.75 11.35 -0.10
CA VAL A 793 31.78 12.80 0.12
C VAL A 793 30.68 13.38 -0.76
N LEU A 794 29.59 13.83 -0.13
CA LEU A 794 28.94 15.07 -0.53
C LEU A 794 30.02 16.12 -0.38
N SER A 795 30.64 16.49 -1.50
CA SER A 795 32.08 16.62 -1.37
C SER A 795 32.55 17.92 -0.74
N THR A 796 33.42 17.77 0.24
CA THR A 796 34.41 18.77 0.59
C THR A 796 35.56 18.85 -0.45
N ASP A 797 35.62 17.94 -1.43
CA ASP A 797 36.36 18.13 -2.71
C ASP A 797 35.49 17.88 -3.98
N PRO A 798 35.10 18.95 -4.71
CA PRO A 798 33.89 19.20 -5.52
C PRO A 798 32.92 18.19 -6.22
N LYS A 799 32.86 16.87 -5.96
CA LYS A 799 31.68 16.04 -6.33
C LYS A 799 30.33 16.58 -5.82
N GLY A 800 29.61 17.23 -6.74
CA GLY A 800 28.37 17.98 -6.51
C GLY A 800 28.40 19.29 -7.29
N ILE A 801 29.60 19.88 -7.42
CA ILE A 801 29.85 21.06 -8.24
C ILE A 801 29.75 20.67 -9.71
N VAL A 802 28.89 21.43 -10.37
CA VAL A 802 28.71 21.44 -11.81
C VAL A 802 29.26 22.78 -12.25
N GLY A 803 30.24 22.78 -13.15
CA GLY A 803 30.87 24.01 -13.61
C GLY A 803 30.42 24.38 -15.00
N ILE A 804 30.37 25.67 -15.30
CA ILE A 804 30.31 26.18 -16.67
C ILE A 804 31.75 26.48 -17.10
N GLN A 805 32.25 25.79 -18.13
CA GLN A 805 33.57 26.07 -18.72
C GLN A 805 33.56 27.32 -19.61
N GLY A 806 32.44 27.54 -20.29
CA GLY A 806 32.26 28.68 -21.17
C GLY A 806 30.84 28.75 -21.73
N VAL A 807 30.49 29.94 -22.18
CA VAL A 807 29.24 30.25 -22.88
C VAL A 807 29.63 30.91 -24.21
N ALA A 808 28.98 30.53 -25.29
CA ALA A 808 29.16 31.15 -26.60
C ALA A 808 27.80 31.48 -27.22
N CYS A 809 27.63 32.70 -27.70
CA CYS A 809 26.36 33.15 -28.28
C CYS A 809 26.51 33.53 -29.76
N VAL A 810 25.42 33.36 -30.50
CA VAL A 810 25.24 33.82 -31.88
C VAL A 810 23.88 34.50 -31.94
N LYS A 811 23.87 35.76 -32.37
CA LYS A 811 22.66 36.59 -32.53
C LYS A 811 22.27 36.59 -34.01
N GLY A 812 21.00 36.80 -34.33
CA GLY A 812 20.59 37.07 -35.70
C GLY A 812 21.36 38.25 -36.30
N SER A 813 21.77 38.15 -37.57
CA SER A 813 22.67 39.10 -38.23
C SER A 813 22.04 40.46 -38.52
N ARG A 814 20.71 40.58 -38.49
CA ARG A 814 19.97 41.80 -38.83
C ARG A 814 19.63 42.60 -37.57
N VAL A 815 20.29 43.75 -37.35
CA VAL A 815 19.98 44.63 -36.21
C VAL A 815 18.77 45.52 -36.52
N VAL A 816 17.68 45.34 -35.77
CA VAL A 816 16.41 46.06 -35.95
C VAL A 816 16.27 47.16 -34.91
N THR A 817 16.09 48.40 -35.37
CA THR A 817 16.00 49.59 -34.51
C THR A 817 14.55 49.92 -34.13
N ASN A 818 14.35 50.67 -33.04
CA ASN A 818 13.02 51.19 -32.72
C ASN A 818 12.41 52.06 -33.84
N GLN A 819 13.23 52.77 -34.63
CA GLN A 819 12.72 53.55 -35.79
C GLN A 819 12.08 52.64 -36.84
N GLU A 820 12.68 51.47 -37.07
CA GLU A 820 12.12 50.47 -37.98
C GLU A 820 10.84 49.83 -37.42
N ILE A 821 10.83 49.50 -36.12
CA ILE A 821 9.61 48.99 -35.46
C ILE A 821 8.47 50.01 -35.53
N SER A 822 8.72 51.29 -35.21
CA SER A 822 7.69 52.33 -35.29
C SER A 822 7.20 52.60 -36.72
N ALA A 823 8.04 52.42 -37.74
CA ALA A 823 7.60 52.52 -39.13
C ALA A 823 6.65 51.38 -39.56
N LEU A 824 6.70 50.24 -38.87
CA LEU A 824 5.85 49.07 -39.13
C LEU A 824 4.66 48.97 -38.16
N CYS A 825 4.82 49.48 -36.93
CA CYS A 825 3.84 49.55 -35.85
C CYS A 825 3.74 51.00 -35.32
N PRO A 826 2.98 51.87 -36.00
CA PRO A 826 3.00 53.33 -35.75
C PRO A 826 2.26 53.76 -34.47
N GLU A 827 1.81 52.84 -33.61
CA GLU A 827 1.13 53.19 -32.37
C GLU A 827 2.09 53.71 -31.29
N TRP A 828 3.36 53.29 -31.29
CA TRP A 828 4.41 53.81 -30.41
C TRP A 828 5.55 54.42 -31.22
N GLU A 829 5.89 55.67 -30.91
CA GLU A 829 7.09 56.32 -31.44
C GLU A 829 8.38 55.64 -30.93
N ALA A 830 9.48 55.81 -31.65
CA ALA A 830 10.73 55.11 -31.36
C ALA A 830 11.29 55.40 -29.94
N GLU A 831 10.99 56.60 -29.44
CA GLU A 831 11.31 57.05 -28.07
C GLU A 831 10.35 56.44 -27.02
N ASP A 832 9.08 56.22 -27.37
CA ASP A 832 8.09 55.60 -26.49
C ASP A 832 8.35 54.11 -26.29
N ILE A 833 8.80 53.41 -27.33
CA ILE A 833 9.29 52.02 -27.21
C ILE A 833 10.39 51.97 -26.15
N PHE A 834 11.42 52.82 -26.25
CA PHE A 834 12.50 52.84 -25.27
C PHE A 834 12.01 53.21 -23.86
N LYS A 835 11.17 54.24 -23.71
CA LYS A 835 10.59 54.63 -22.41
C LYS A 835 9.76 53.53 -21.74
N ARG A 836 9.05 52.71 -22.53
CA ARG A 836 8.09 51.70 -22.02
C ARG A 836 8.75 50.37 -21.67
N ILE A 837 9.68 49.89 -22.50
CA ILE A 837 10.28 48.55 -22.34
C ILE A 837 11.82 48.55 -22.27
N GLY A 838 12.48 49.68 -22.50
CA GLY A 838 13.93 49.86 -22.34
C GLY A 838 14.80 49.24 -23.43
N ILE A 839 14.22 48.90 -24.58
CA ILE A 839 14.92 48.31 -25.73
C ILE A 839 15.07 49.38 -26.82
N GLU A 840 16.25 49.50 -27.43
CA GLU A 840 16.55 50.35 -28.58
C GLU A 840 16.76 49.54 -29.87
N THR A 841 17.46 48.41 -29.74
CA THR A 841 17.73 47.48 -30.84
C THR A 841 17.50 46.03 -30.42
N ARG A 842 17.14 45.19 -31.39
CA ARG A 842 17.11 43.73 -31.22
C ARG A 842 17.68 43.04 -32.48
N PRO A 843 18.41 41.92 -32.35
CA PRO A 843 18.87 41.13 -33.48
C PRO A 843 17.72 40.26 -34.00
N TRP A 844 17.51 40.22 -35.31
CA TRP A 844 16.65 39.25 -36.00
C TRP A 844 17.48 38.43 -36.99
N VAL A 845 16.97 37.27 -37.37
CA VAL A 845 17.56 36.47 -38.45
C VAL A 845 17.64 37.26 -39.76
N GLY A 846 18.80 37.17 -40.42
CA GLY A 846 19.01 37.62 -41.79
C GLY A 846 18.58 36.58 -42.82
N GLU A 847 18.81 36.89 -44.10
CA GLU A 847 18.47 35.97 -45.19
C GLU A 847 19.27 34.66 -45.09
N GLY A 848 18.56 33.52 -45.02
CA GLY A 848 19.16 32.19 -44.87
C GLY A 848 19.51 31.77 -43.44
N GLU A 849 19.35 32.64 -42.44
CA GLU A 849 19.52 32.26 -41.04
C GLU A 849 18.26 31.57 -40.48
N THR A 850 18.48 30.50 -39.71
CA THR A 850 17.44 29.66 -39.08
C THR A 850 17.85 29.30 -37.65
N VAL A 851 16.90 28.80 -36.85
CA VAL A 851 17.18 28.32 -35.49
C VAL A 851 18.29 27.26 -35.46
N LEU A 852 18.34 26.37 -36.46
CA LEU A 852 19.40 25.36 -36.61
C LEU A 852 20.75 25.99 -36.93
N THR A 853 20.83 26.90 -37.91
CA THR A 853 22.12 27.50 -38.29
C THR A 853 22.71 28.33 -37.16
N LEU A 854 21.88 29.07 -36.41
CA LEU A 854 22.33 29.80 -35.22
C LEU A 854 22.80 28.85 -34.10
N ALA A 855 22.03 27.80 -33.80
CA ALA A 855 22.35 26.84 -32.74
C ALA A 855 23.63 26.05 -33.03
N THR A 856 23.77 25.51 -34.25
CA THR A 856 24.98 24.83 -34.70
C THR A 856 26.17 25.78 -34.71
N ALA A 857 26.00 27.06 -35.11
CA ALA A 857 27.07 28.05 -35.06
C ALA A 857 27.51 28.36 -33.61
N ALA A 858 26.58 28.47 -32.66
CA ALA A 858 26.88 28.67 -31.24
C ALA A 858 27.63 27.47 -30.65
N ALA A 859 27.19 26.24 -30.95
CA ALA A 859 27.87 25.02 -30.55
C ALA A 859 29.31 24.94 -31.11
N ARG A 860 29.49 25.16 -32.42
CA ARG A 860 30.81 25.21 -33.07
C ARG A 860 31.71 26.31 -32.50
N LYS A 861 31.17 27.51 -32.23
CA LYS A 861 31.89 28.62 -31.60
C LYS A 861 32.44 28.20 -30.23
N LEU A 862 31.62 27.56 -29.40
CA LEU A 862 32.02 27.11 -28.06
C LEU A 862 33.03 25.96 -28.09
N LEU A 863 32.79 24.93 -28.91
CA LEU A 863 33.70 23.78 -29.06
C LEU A 863 35.09 24.26 -29.51
N LYS A 864 35.13 25.18 -30.50
CA LYS A 864 36.38 25.82 -30.95
C LYS A 864 37.04 26.68 -29.87
N GLN A 865 36.29 27.45 -29.09
CA GLN A 865 36.82 28.25 -27.98
C GLN A 865 37.38 27.39 -26.84
N THR A 866 36.83 26.20 -26.62
CA THR A 866 37.22 25.28 -25.54
C THR A 866 38.23 24.21 -25.96
N GLY A 867 38.54 24.12 -27.26
CA GLY A 867 39.48 23.15 -27.82
C GLY A 867 38.95 21.72 -27.84
N LEU A 868 37.63 21.56 -27.94
CA LEU A 868 36.92 20.26 -27.89
C LEU A 868 36.24 19.95 -29.23
N THR A 869 35.88 18.69 -29.45
CA THR A 869 35.03 18.26 -30.59
C THR A 869 33.72 17.62 -30.09
N LEU A 870 32.87 17.11 -30.99
CA LEU A 870 31.66 16.38 -30.59
C LEU A 870 32.00 15.09 -29.82
N SER A 871 33.16 14.47 -30.10
CA SER A 871 33.69 13.30 -29.36
C SER A 871 33.91 13.53 -27.85
N ASP A 872 34.03 14.79 -27.44
CA ASP A 872 34.21 15.19 -26.03
C ASP A 872 32.87 15.39 -25.28
N ILE A 873 31.73 15.31 -25.97
CA ILE A 873 30.40 15.61 -25.42
C ILE A 873 29.63 14.32 -25.14
N ASN A 874 29.06 14.21 -23.95
CA ASN A 874 28.35 13.00 -23.49
C ASN A 874 26.82 13.15 -23.57
N LEU A 875 26.32 14.37 -23.69
CA LEU A 875 24.90 14.70 -23.79
C LEU A 875 24.73 16.09 -24.43
N ILE A 876 23.81 16.20 -25.39
CA ILE A 876 23.34 17.47 -25.94
C ILE A 876 21.92 17.72 -25.44
N LEU A 877 21.72 18.83 -24.73
CA LEU A 877 20.41 19.30 -24.28
C LEU A 877 20.05 20.56 -25.06
N VAL A 878 18.87 20.61 -25.66
CA VAL A 878 18.40 21.81 -26.37
C VAL A 878 17.12 22.34 -25.75
N SER A 879 17.13 23.62 -25.36
CA SER A 879 15.92 24.36 -24.99
C SER A 879 15.49 25.26 -26.13
N THR A 880 14.26 25.07 -26.62
CA THR A 880 13.67 25.91 -27.66
C THR A 880 12.16 25.97 -27.54
N GLY A 881 11.58 27.15 -27.80
CA GLY A 881 10.16 27.33 -28.10
C GLY A 881 9.86 27.29 -29.60
N THR A 882 10.89 27.38 -30.45
CA THR A 882 10.77 27.52 -31.92
C THR A 882 11.51 26.39 -32.67
N PRO A 883 11.25 25.10 -32.40
CA PRO A 883 11.88 24.00 -33.14
C PRO A 883 11.40 24.00 -34.61
N PRO A 884 12.25 23.63 -35.59
CA PRO A 884 11.88 23.62 -37.00
C PRO A 884 10.91 22.48 -37.36
N ALA A 885 10.85 21.44 -36.52
CA ALA A 885 9.92 20.32 -36.59
C ALA A 885 9.81 19.67 -35.20
N HIS A 886 8.72 18.94 -34.92
CA HIS A 886 8.63 18.10 -33.71
C HIS A 886 9.52 16.85 -33.80
N THR A 887 9.73 16.32 -35.01
CA THR A 887 10.61 15.18 -35.29
C THR A 887 11.20 15.35 -36.70
N PRO A 888 12.52 15.24 -36.91
CA PRO A 888 13.56 15.09 -35.89
C PRO A 888 13.62 16.31 -34.96
N SER A 889 14.13 16.10 -33.74
CA SER A 889 14.35 17.19 -32.77
C SER A 889 15.48 18.11 -33.23
N LEU A 890 15.47 19.37 -32.76
CA LEU A 890 16.53 20.32 -33.05
C LEU A 890 17.89 19.80 -32.55
N ALA A 891 17.93 19.14 -31.39
CA ALA A 891 19.10 18.46 -30.85
C ALA A 891 19.66 17.39 -31.79
N SER A 892 18.80 16.54 -32.37
CA SER A 892 19.23 15.54 -33.36
C SER A 892 19.74 16.19 -34.65
N MET A 893 19.14 17.30 -35.09
CA MET A 893 19.61 18.05 -36.25
C MET A 893 20.97 18.72 -36.01
N ILE A 894 21.19 19.29 -34.82
CA ILE A 894 22.47 19.87 -34.40
C ILE A 894 23.54 18.76 -34.29
N GLN A 895 23.22 17.62 -33.69
CA GLN A 895 24.15 16.47 -33.62
C GLN A 895 24.55 15.99 -35.03
N MET A 896 23.59 15.90 -35.96
CA MET A 896 23.86 15.57 -37.37
C MET A 896 24.77 16.61 -38.04
N ASP A 897 24.56 17.90 -37.77
CA ASP A 897 25.37 18.98 -38.33
C ASP A 897 26.79 19.07 -37.75
N LEU A 898 26.95 18.77 -36.46
CA LEU A 898 28.26 18.70 -35.78
C LEU A 898 29.04 17.45 -36.20
N ASN A 899 28.36 16.32 -36.46
CA ASN A 899 28.98 15.11 -36.99
C ASN A 899 29.65 15.30 -38.37
N LYS A 900 29.34 16.37 -39.11
CA LYS A 900 30.04 16.73 -40.36
C LYS A 900 31.47 17.20 -40.13
N ASP A 901 31.82 17.57 -38.90
CA ASP A 901 33.15 18.03 -38.50
C ASP A 901 34.02 16.87 -37.95
N GLU A 902 33.45 15.67 -37.80
CA GLU A 902 34.08 14.47 -37.24
C GLU A 902 34.51 13.48 -38.34
N THR A 903 35.49 12.62 -38.05
CA THR A 903 36.00 11.63 -39.03
C THR A 903 35.08 10.43 -39.24
N GLU A 904 34.28 10.09 -38.22
CA GLU A 904 33.28 9.02 -38.25
C GLU A 904 32.00 9.48 -37.52
N PRO A 905 30.79 9.01 -37.91
CA PRO A 905 29.55 9.42 -37.25
C PRO A 905 29.48 8.98 -35.77
N LEU A 906 29.40 9.95 -34.86
CA LEU A 906 29.33 9.74 -33.42
C LEU A 906 27.89 9.71 -32.91
N LEU A 907 27.61 8.71 -32.06
CA LEU A 907 26.33 8.54 -31.38
C LEU A 907 26.38 9.23 -30.00
N VAL A 908 25.90 10.47 -29.94
CA VAL A 908 25.79 11.25 -28.70
C VAL A 908 24.30 11.42 -28.36
N PRO A 909 23.85 11.10 -27.13
CA PRO A 909 22.48 11.38 -26.70
C PRO A 909 22.13 12.85 -26.89
N ALA A 910 21.04 13.12 -27.62
CA ALA A 910 20.63 14.47 -27.99
C ALA A 910 19.10 14.58 -27.99
N TYR A 911 18.54 15.50 -27.19
CA TYR A 911 17.09 15.73 -27.13
C TYR A 911 16.71 17.18 -26.80
N ASP A 912 15.51 17.56 -27.24
CA ASP A 912 14.89 18.85 -26.96
C ASP A 912 14.05 18.81 -25.68
N PHE A 913 13.90 19.96 -25.02
CA PHE A 913 12.87 20.23 -24.02
C PHE A 913 12.40 21.67 -24.17
N SER A 914 11.20 22.00 -23.66
CA SER A 914 10.68 23.36 -23.71
C SER A 914 10.22 23.84 -22.34
N SER A 915 10.68 25.04 -21.97
CA SER A 915 10.20 25.81 -20.80
C SER A 915 10.20 27.31 -21.12
N ALA A 916 10.05 27.64 -22.41
CA ALA A 916 10.14 28.99 -22.97
C ALA A 916 11.32 29.79 -22.37
N CYS A 917 11.10 31.04 -21.97
CA CYS A 917 12.12 31.93 -21.44
C CYS A 917 12.83 31.44 -20.16
N SER A 918 12.27 30.48 -19.40
CA SER A 918 12.92 29.88 -18.23
C SER A 918 13.85 28.71 -18.58
N GLY A 919 13.85 28.28 -19.86
CA GLY A 919 14.53 27.09 -20.37
C GLY A 919 16.01 26.97 -20.03
N TYR A 920 16.74 28.08 -19.90
CA TYR A 920 18.14 28.02 -19.47
C TYR A 920 18.30 27.44 -18.07
N ILE A 921 17.49 27.87 -17.09
CA ILE A 921 17.62 27.42 -15.69
C ILE A 921 17.11 25.97 -15.55
N PHE A 922 16.06 25.59 -16.28
CA PHE A 922 15.63 24.19 -16.41
C PHE A 922 16.73 23.31 -17.05
N GLY A 923 17.45 23.85 -18.04
CA GLY A 923 18.62 23.23 -18.64
C GLY A 923 19.79 23.08 -17.68
N LEU A 924 20.10 24.12 -16.90
CA LEU A 924 21.12 24.07 -15.85
C LEU A 924 20.78 22.99 -14.81
N LYS A 925 19.51 22.85 -14.39
CA LYS A 925 19.07 21.79 -13.47
C LYS A 925 19.30 20.40 -14.08
N GLN A 926 18.78 20.15 -15.28
CA GLN A 926 18.89 18.84 -15.95
C GLN A 926 20.35 18.45 -16.22
N ALA A 927 21.15 19.38 -16.75
CA ALA A 927 22.58 19.17 -16.93
C ALA A 927 23.29 18.93 -15.59
N SER A 928 22.90 19.66 -14.53
CA SER A 928 23.48 19.48 -13.20
C SER A 928 23.16 18.12 -12.62
N ASP A 929 21.92 17.63 -12.74
CA ASP A 929 21.54 16.31 -12.24
C ASP A 929 22.29 15.20 -13.00
N HIS A 930 22.43 15.32 -14.32
CA HIS A 930 23.26 14.39 -15.11
C HIS A 930 24.71 14.39 -14.67
N LEU A 931 25.32 15.56 -14.47
CA LEU A 931 26.74 15.73 -14.13
C LEU A 931 27.06 15.43 -12.66
N LYS A 932 26.12 15.64 -11.73
CA LYS A 932 26.21 15.18 -10.33
C LYS A 932 26.28 13.65 -10.26
N LEU A 933 25.55 12.94 -11.14
CA LEU A 933 25.63 11.49 -11.29
C LEU A 933 26.83 11.02 -12.12
N ARG A 934 27.28 11.80 -13.11
CA ARG A 934 28.37 11.48 -14.04
C ARG A 934 29.47 12.55 -14.02
N PRO A 935 30.32 12.59 -12.98
CA PRO A 935 31.25 13.70 -12.74
C PRO A 935 32.37 13.85 -13.78
N LYS A 936 32.58 12.90 -14.70
CA LYS A 936 33.59 13.00 -15.77
C LYS A 936 33.04 13.52 -17.09
N ASP A 937 31.72 13.55 -17.22
CA ASP A 937 31.02 13.89 -18.45
C ASP A 937 31.09 15.39 -18.75
N ARG A 938 30.74 15.73 -20.00
CA ARG A 938 30.41 17.09 -20.43
C ARG A 938 29.01 17.12 -21.03
N VAL A 939 28.21 18.12 -20.64
CA VAL A 939 26.89 18.39 -21.22
C VAL A 939 26.98 19.67 -22.04
N LEU A 940 26.59 19.59 -23.32
CA LEU A 940 26.41 20.74 -24.18
C LEU A 940 24.96 21.19 -24.08
N LEU A 941 24.69 22.22 -23.26
CA LEU A 941 23.39 22.84 -23.13
C LEU A 941 23.27 23.96 -24.16
N ILE A 942 22.29 23.87 -25.05
CA ILE A 942 22.01 24.86 -26.09
C ILE A 942 20.64 25.49 -25.79
N THR A 943 20.54 26.81 -25.92
CA THR A 943 19.26 27.53 -26.00
C THR A 943 19.16 28.12 -27.39
N ALA A 944 18.02 28.01 -28.08
CA ALA A 944 17.89 28.53 -29.44
C ALA A 944 16.46 28.99 -29.72
N GLU A 945 16.31 30.26 -30.13
CA GLU A 945 15.02 30.92 -30.28
C GLU A 945 15.06 31.84 -31.51
N VAL A 946 14.11 31.64 -32.43
CA VAL A 946 13.90 32.52 -33.60
C VAL A 946 12.42 32.92 -33.61
N LEU A 947 12.13 34.02 -32.92
CA LEU A 947 10.79 34.52 -32.60
C LEU A 947 10.34 35.62 -33.56
N SER A 948 11.25 36.28 -34.27
CA SER A 948 10.91 37.38 -35.18
C SER A 948 9.91 37.00 -36.29
N PRO A 949 9.91 35.78 -36.89
CA PRO A 949 8.91 35.42 -37.90
C PRO A 949 7.49 35.25 -37.34
N GLN A 950 7.38 34.93 -36.04
CA GLN A 950 6.11 34.77 -35.31
C GLN A 950 5.69 36.05 -34.56
N THR A 951 6.42 37.14 -34.74
CA THR A 951 6.10 38.41 -34.09
C THR A 951 5.06 39.18 -34.91
N ASN A 952 3.92 39.54 -34.30
CA ASN A 952 2.89 40.30 -34.99
C ASN A 952 3.32 41.78 -35.12
N MET A 953 3.76 42.18 -36.31
CA MET A 953 4.22 43.55 -36.56
C MET A 953 3.14 44.63 -36.45
N ALA A 954 1.85 44.27 -36.39
CA ALA A 954 0.78 45.22 -36.10
C ALA A 954 0.51 45.40 -34.60
N ASP A 955 1.02 44.52 -33.73
CA ASP A 955 0.76 44.53 -32.28
C ASP A 955 1.90 45.22 -31.51
N HIS A 956 1.62 46.40 -30.96
CA HIS A 956 2.56 47.15 -30.13
C HIS A 956 2.96 46.41 -28.84
N GLY A 957 2.18 45.41 -28.41
CA GLY A 957 2.45 44.59 -27.24
C GLY A 957 3.57 43.56 -27.45
N THR A 958 3.80 43.12 -28.69
CA THR A 958 4.78 42.07 -29.03
C THR A 958 5.84 42.52 -30.04
N ALA A 959 5.50 43.32 -31.05
CA ALA A 959 6.41 43.82 -32.09
C ALA A 959 7.76 44.37 -31.59
N PRO A 960 7.82 45.22 -30.54
CA PRO A 960 9.09 45.79 -30.10
C PRO A 960 9.89 44.87 -29.15
N VAL A 961 9.36 43.72 -28.74
CA VAL A 961 9.89 42.93 -27.60
C VAL A 961 10.96 41.94 -28.02
N PHE A 962 10.71 41.10 -29.03
CA PHE A 962 11.47 39.86 -29.25
C PHE A 962 12.67 40.01 -30.20
N GLY A 963 13.74 39.26 -29.89
CA GLY A 963 14.92 39.10 -30.73
C GLY A 963 15.31 37.62 -30.89
N ASP A 964 16.19 37.35 -31.86
CA ASP A 964 16.61 36.02 -32.26
C ASP A 964 18.05 35.74 -31.85
N ALA A 965 18.28 34.61 -31.19
CA ALA A 965 19.61 34.18 -30.80
C ALA A 965 19.67 32.67 -30.55
N ALA A 966 20.88 32.13 -30.60
CA ALA A 966 21.21 30.86 -29.96
C ALA A 966 22.44 30.99 -29.08
N THR A 967 22.49 30.20 -28.01
CA THR A 967 23.66 30.09 -27.13
C THR A 967 24.01 28.63 -26.92
N ALA A 968 25.29 28.36 -26.71
CA ALA A 968 25.79 27.10 -26.19
C ALA A 968 26.48 27.38 -24.85
N THR A 969 26.26 26.50 -23.87
CA THR A 969 26.90 26.48 -22.56
C THR A 969 27.50 25.10 -22.35
N LEU A 970 28.79 25.03 -22.02
CA LEU A 970 29.48 23.77 -21.77
C LEU A 970 29.54 23.54 -20.26
N LEU A 971 28.74 22.58 -19.79
CA LEU A 971 28.76 22.17 -18.40
C LEU A 971 29.68 20.98 -18.17
N LEU A 972 30.42 21.04 -17.07
CA LEU A 972 31.42 20.07 -16.65
C LEU A 972 31.03 19.46 -15.32
N GLY A 973 31.20 18.14 -15.22
CA GLY A 973 31.18 17.46 -13.92
C GLY A 973 32.45 17.75 -13.10
N SER A 974 32.38 17.40 -11.83
CA SER A 974 33.44 17.65 -10.85
C SER A 974 34.79 16.95 -11.09
N GLY A 975 34.90 16.08 -12.09
CA GLY A 975 36.16 15.51 -12.56
C GLY A 975 37.01 16.48 -13.41
N ARG A 976 36.54 17.70 -13.66
CA ARG A 976 37.16 18.67 -14.60
C ARG A 976 37.27 20.10 -14.02
N LEU A 977 37.47 20.22 -12.71
CA LEU A 977 37.43 21.49 -11.95
C LEU A 977 38.31 22.62 -12.51
N GLY A 978 39.54 22.30 -12.93
CA GLY A 978 40.51 23.30 -13.42
C GLY A 978 40.11 24.02 -14.71
N ALA A 979 39.02 23.62 -15.38
CA ALA A 979 38.48 24.28 -16.57
C ALA A 979 37.20 25.09 -16.30
N MET A 980 36.69 25.12 -15.07
CA MET A 980 35.46 25.84 -14.72
C MET A 980 35.70 27.36 -14.67
N LYS A 981 34.69 28.14 -15.06
CA LYS A 981 34.63 29.62 -14.96
C LYS A 981 33.54 30.10 -14.04
N LEU A 982 32.42 29.38 -14.01
CA LEU A 982 31.39 29.49 -12.97
C LEU A 982 31.16 28.10 -12.36
N LYS A 983 30.74 28.04 -11.11
CA LYS A 983 30.12 26.88 -10.47
C LYS A 983 28.63 27.13 -10.35
N VAL A 984 27.80 26.17 -10.72
CA VAL A 984 26.37 26.15 -10.37
C VAL A 984 26.27 25.64 -8.94
N LEU A 985 25.85 26.51 -8.02
CA LEU A 985 25.75 26.18 -6.60
C LEU A 985 24.38 25.58 -6.28
N GLU A 986 23.29 26.28 -6.64
CA GLU A 986 21.93 25.78 -6.44
C GLU A 986 20.96 26.27 -7.53
N THR A 987 19.83 25.57 -7.67
CA THR A 987 18.77 25.77 -8.66
C THR A 987 17.38 25.44 -8.08
N ALA A 988 16.47 26.40 -8.06
CA ALA A 988 15.07 26.22 -7.69
C ALA A 988 14.17 26.34 -8.93
N LEU A 989 13.24 25.40 -9.12
CA LEU A 989 12.29 25.41 -10.24
C LEU A 989 10.86 25.40 -9.71
N GLY A 990 9.94 26.03 -10.44
CA GLY A 990 8.51 26.02 -10.13
C GLY A 990 7.65 26.24 -11.36
N THR A 991 6.37 25.87 -11.28
CA THR A 991 5.40 26.07 -12.37
C THR A 991 4.06 26.48 -11.80
N HIS A 992 3.40 27.43 -12.44
CA HIS A 992 1.99 27.76 -12.24
C HIS A 992 1.23 27.38 -13.52
N GLY A 993 0.24 26.49 -13.44
CA GLY A 993 -0.51 26.08 -14.62
C GLY A 993 -1.40 27.21 -15.16
N GLU A 994 -1.35 27.45 -16.47
CA GLU A 994 -2.10 28.51 -17.15
C GLU A 994 -2.58 28.03 -18.53
N SER A 995 -3.67 28.61 -19.03
CA SER A 995 -4.38 28.15 -20.24
C SER A 995 -3.75 28.59 -21.57
N GLY A 996 -2.73 29.45 -21.54
CA GLY A 996 -2.19 30.14 -22.72
C GLY A 996 -2.95 31.42 -23.09
N ASP A 997 -3.88 31.88 -22.24
CA ASP A 997 -4.64 33.13 -22.44
C ASP A 997 -3.79 34.36 -22.11
N ILE A 998 -2.79 34.22 -21.22
CA ILE A 998 -1.92 35.34 -20.79
C ILE A 998 -0.66 35.43 -21.65
N LEU A 999 -0.05 34.31 -22.05
CA LEU A 999 1.11 34.29 -22.94
C LEU A 999 1.17 32.98 -23.73
N LYS A 1000 0.94 33.06 -25.05
CA LYS A 1000 1.05 31.93 -25.99
C LYS A 1000 2.18 32.18 -26.98
N VAL A 1001 3.13 31.25 -27.04
CA VAL A 1001 4.07 31.09 -28.16
C VAL A 1001 3.61 29.86 -28.94
N PRO A 1002 3.07 30.03 -30.17
CA PRO A 1002 2.52 28.91 -30.94
C PRO A 1002 3.62 28.07 -31.59
N SER A 1003 3.34 26.80 -31.86
CA SER A 1003 4.27 25.88 -32.54
C SER A 1003 4.22 25.96 -34.07
N ASP A 1004 3.17 26.53 -34.66
CA ASP A 1004 3.16 26.84 -36.10
C ASP A 1004 3.91 28.17 -36.33
N PRO A 1005 4.99 28.20 -37.14
CA PRO A 1005 5.70 29.45 -37.47
C PRO A 1005 4.85 30.47 -38.26
N LYS A 1006 3.63 30.12 -38.69
CA LYS A 1006 2.65 31.03 -39.29
C LYS A 1006 1.70 31.67 -38.28
N GLU A 1007 1.52 31.07 -37.09
CA GLU A 1007 0.79 31.70 -36.00
C GLU A 1007 1.67 32.74 -35.31
N THR A 1008 1.05 33.78 -34.75
CA THR A 1008 1.77 34.85 -34.05
C THR A 1008 1.71 34.71 -32.54
N ILE A 1009 2.74 35.21 -31.85
CA ILE A 1009 2.82 35.27 -30.40
C ILE A 1009 1.73 36.20 -29.86
N THR A 1010 1.01 35.80 -28.81
CA THR A 1010 -0.01 36.62 -28.14
C THR A 1010 0.31 36.79 -26.65
N MET A 1011 0.13 38.00 -26.11
CA MET A 1011 0.51 38.32 -24.73
C MET A 1011 -0.37 39.42 -24.09
N ASP A 1012 -0.85 39.18 -22.86
CA ASP A 1012 -1.37 40.20 -21.95
C ASP A 1012 -0.22 40.74 -21.09
N GLY A 1013 0.46 41.77 -21.60
CA GLY A 1013 1.65 42.35 -20.97
C GLY A 1013 1.48 42.77 -19.50
N PRO A 1014 0.37 43.43 -19.11
CA PRO A 1014 0.08 43.73 -17.70
C PRO A 1014 -0.02 42.51 -16.79
N LYS A 1015 -0.66 41.41 -17.22
CA LYS A 1015 -0.72 40.17 -16.43
C LYS A 1015 0.62 39.47 -16.38
N VAL A 1016 1.34 39.36 -17.50
CA VAL A 1016 2.72 38.82 -17.53
C VAL A 1016 3.63 39.57 -16.55
N TYR A 1017 3.53 40.89 -16.49
CA TYR A 1017 4.30 41.71 -15.55
C TYR A 1017 4.00 41.37 -14.09
N LEU A 1018 2.74 41.16 -13.71
CA LEU A 1018 2.36 40.80 -12.33
C LEU A 1018 2.95 39.46 -11.90
N GLU A 1019 2.86 38.44 -12.76
CA GLU A 1019 3.35 37.09 -12.49
C GLU A 1019 4.89 37.05 -12.45
N ALA A 1020 5.56 37.70 -13.40
CA ALA A 1020 7.02 37.79 -13.44
C ALA A 1020 7.58 38.47 -12.18
N VAL A 1021 7.03 39.64 -11.81
CA VAL A 1021 7.47 40.42 -10.63
C VAL A 1021 7.09 39.73 -9.31
N LYS A 1022 6.13 38.80 -9.31
CA LYS A 1022 5.79 37.98 -8.14
C LYS A 1022 6.78 36.82 -7.97
N TYR A 1023 7.00 36.02 -9.01
CA TYR A 1023 7.66 34.73 -8.87
C TYR A 1023 9.16 34.72 -9.22
N MET A 1024 9.67 35.59 -10.10
CA MET A 1024 11.12 35.66 -10.33
C MET A 1024 11.91 35.98 -9.04
N PRO A 1025 11.46 36.92 -8.17
CA PRO A 1025 12.08 37.11 -6.86
C PRO A 1025 11.92 35.90 -5.94
N GLN A 1026 10.77 35.23 -5.99
CA GLN A 1026 10.49 34.07 -5.13
C GLN A 1026 11.45 32.93 -5.42
N LEU A 1027 11.55 32.47 -6.67
CA LEU A 1027 12.41 31.33 -7.01
C LEU A 1027 13.91 31.64 -6.81
N LEU A 1028 14.33 32.90 -6.97
CA LEU A 1028 15.70 33.29 -6.60
C LEU A 1028 15.90 33.26 -5.08
N THR A 1029 14.90 33.71 -4.32
CA THR A 1029 14.91 33.64 -2.85
C THR A 1029 14.94 32.20 -2.37
N ASP A 1030 14.18 31.29 -2.99
CA ASP A 1030 14.15 29.87 -2.66
C ASP A 1030 15.53 29.21 -2.91
N ALA A 1031 16.20 29.53 -4.03
CA ALA A 1031 17.56 29.06 -4.30
C ALA A 1031 18.60 29.63 -3.29
N CYS A 1032 18.44 30.89 -2.87
CA CYS A 1032 19.31 31.49 -1.85
C CYS A 1032 19.09 30.87 -0.46
N HIS A 1033 17.83 30.64 -0.07
CA HIS A 1033 17.46 30.01 1.20
C HIS A 1033 17.95 28.56 1.30
N GLN A 1034 17.93 27.79 0.21
CA GLN A 1034 18.51 26.44 0.17
C GLN A 1034 20.02 26.44 0.47
N MET A 1035 20.71 27.55 0.16
CA MET A 1035 22.12 27.77 0.52
C MET A 1035 22.33 28.50 1.85
N GLY A 1036 21.26 28.85 2.58
CA GLY A 1036 21.33 29.62 3.82
C GLY A 1036 21.81 31.06 3.66
N ILE A 1037 21.62 31.67 2.49
CA ILE A 1037 21.97 33.07 2.21
C ILE A 1037 20.74 33.91 1.84
N GLU A 1038 20.83 35.22 2.03
CA GLU A 1038 19.81 36.19 1.62
C GLU A 1038 20.10 36.70 0.19
N PRO A 1039 19.10 36.96 -0.67
CA PRO A 1039 19.34 37.45 -2.03
C PRO A 1039 20.11 38.78 -2.11
N GLN A 1040 20.02 39.62 -1.07
CA GLN A 1040 20.77 40.88 -0.98
C GLN A 1040 22.28 40.67 -0.76
N SER A 1041 22.72 39.45 -0.41
CA SER A 1041 24.13 39.08 -0.25
C SER A 1041 24.81 38.61 -1.54
N LEU A 1042 24.08 38.53 -2.65
CA LEU A 1042 24.63 38.23 -3.97
C LEU A 1042 25.32 39.46 -4.56
N ASP A 1043 26.51 39.28 -5.16
CA ASP A 1043 27.27 40.35 -5.79
C ASP A 1043 26.59 40.92 -7.05
N LEU A 1044 25.83 40.07 -7.75
CA LEU A 1044 25.11 40.43 -8.98
C LEU A 1044 23.86 39.57 -9.14
N ILE A 1045 22.81 40.10 -9.74
CA ILE A 1045 21.64 39.34 -10.18
C ILE A 1045 21.43 39.55 -11.68
N VAL A 1046 21.35 38.45 -12.42
CA VAL A 1046 21.12 38.39 -13.87
C VAL A 1046 19.70 37.84 -14.10
N PRO A 1047 18.68 38.71 -14.12
CA PRO A 1047 17.32 38.30 -14.42
C PRO A 1047 17.15 38.00 -15.91
N HIS A 1048 16.11 37.26 -16.26
CA HIS A 1048 15.60 37.13 -17.62
C HIS A 1048 15.33 38.52 -18.22
N GLN A 1049 15.90 38.77 -19.40
CA GLN A 1049 15.85 40.06 -20.08
C GLN A 1049 14.51 40.21 -20.85
N ALA A 1050 13.39 40.25 -20.11
CA ALA A 1050 12.04 40.33 -20.68
C ALA A 1050 11.66 41.74 -21.17
N ASN A 1051 11.83 42.73 -20.29
CA ASN A 1051 11.81 44.17 -20.56
C ASN A 1051 12.45 44.89 -19.36
N GLN A 1052 12.99 46.10 -19.55
CA GLN A 1052 13.64 46.85 -18.47
C GLN A 1052 12.70 47.16 -17.29
N ARG A 1053 11.38 47.25 -17.54
CA ARG A 1053 10.38 47.53 -16.51
C ARG A 1053 10.21 46.37 -15.51
N ILE A 1054 10.24 45.11 -15.97
CA ILE A 1054 10.25 43.92 -15.09
C ILE A 1054 11.55 43.86 -14.29
N ILE A 1055 12.70 44.12 -14.92
CA ILE A 1055 14.01 44.15 -14.26
C ILE A 1055 14.04 45.20 -13.14
N ASN A 1056 13.59 46.42 -13.44
CA ASN A 1056 13.50 47.50 -12.45
C ASN A 1056 12.55 47.18 -11.30
N ALA A 1057 11.41 46.52 -11.59
CA ALA A 1057 10.44 46.11 -10.58
C ALA A 1057 10.96 44.98 -9.67
N LEU A 1058 11.70 44.01 -10.22
CA LEU A 1058 12.42 42.99 -9.47
C LEU A 1058 13.43 43.64 -8.52
N ARG A 1059 14.26 44.56 -9.03
CA ARG A 1059 15.24 45.31 -8.23
C ARG A 1059 14.58 46.05 -7.05
N GLN A 1060 13.50 46.78 -7.33
CA GLN A 1060 12.75 47.52 -6.30
C GLN A 1060 12.13 46.59 -5.26
N ARG A 1061 11.50 45.49 -5.69
CA ARG A 1061 10.82 44.53 -4.80
C ARG A 1061 11.81 43.79 -3.89
N MET A 1062 12.98 43.44 -4.41
CA MET A 1062 14.06 42.78 -3.66
C MET A 1062 14.94 43.77 -2.88
N LYS A 1063 14.73 45.08 -3.03
CA LYS A 1063 15.49 46.18 -2.39
C LYS A 1063 16.99 46.17 -2.72
N LEU A 1064 17.31 45.86 -3.97
CA LEU A 1064 18.69 45.72 -4.46
C LEU A 1064 19.27 47.05 -4.96
N ALA A 1065 20.59 47.18 -4.90
CA ALA A 1065 21.32 48.32 -5.47
C ALA A 1065 21.21 48.33 -7.01
N GLU A 1066 21.54 49.46 -7.64
CA GLU A 1066 21.38 49.64 -9.10
C GLU A 1066 22.43 48.86 -9.91
N ASP A 1067 23.65 48.81 -9.40
CA ASP A 1067 24.78 48.02 -9.89
C ASP A 1067 24.65 46.51 -9.58
N GLN A 1068 23.81 46.14 -8.62
CA GLN A 1068 23.57 44.74 -8.22
C GLN A 1068 22.65 43.97 -9.20
N VAL A 1069 22.03 44.62 -10.20
CA VAL A 1069 21.14 43.95 -11.16
C VAL A 1069 21.57 44.24 -12.59
N TYR A 1070 22.02 43.20 -13.32
CA TYR A 1070 22.52 43.35 -14.68
C TYR A 1070 21.40 43.44 -15.71
N SER A 1071 21.60 44.31 -16.71
CA SER A 1071 20.79 44.28 -17.93
C SER A 1071 21.57 44.71 -19.17
N ASN A 1072 21.50 43.88 -20.21
CA ASN A 1072 21.95 44.18 -21.57
C ASN A 1072 20.78 44.28 -22.56
N ILE A 1073 19.54 44.30 -22.06
CA ILE A 1073 18.32 44.21 -22.87
C ILE A 1073 18.21 45.34 -23.91
N ARG A 1074 18.78 46.50 -23.61
CA ARG A 1074 18.80 47.71 -24.45
C ARG A 1074 19.17 47.42 -25.90
N HIS A 1075 20.11 46.52 -26.14
CA HIS A 1075 20.63 46.23 -27.47
C HIS A 1075 20.33 44.82 -28.00
N ASN A 1076 19.73 43.96 -27.16
CA ASN A 1076 19.44 42.56 -27.47
C ASN A 1076 17.94 42.26 -27.57
N GLY A 1077 17.08 43.05 -26.93
CA GLY A 1077 15.68 42.70 -26.73
C GLY A 1077 15.50 41.39 -25.93
N ASN A 1078 14.28 40.84 -25.98
CA ASN A 1078 13.96 39.57 -25.35
C ASN A 1078 14.22 38.40 -26.31
N THR A 1079 15.33 37.70 -26.13
CA THR A 1079 15.69 36.49 -26.87
C THR A 1079 15.26 35.20 -26.17
N SER A 1080 14.16 35.23 -25.40
CA SER A 1080 13.63 34.11 -24.60
C SER A 1080 14.72 33.40 -23.76
N SER A 1081 14.88 32.09 -23.90
CA SER A 1081 15.81 31.26 -23.14
C SER A 1081 17.29 31.66 -23.30
N CYS A 1082 17.64 32.35 -24.40
CA CYS A 1082 18.99 32.82 -24.67
C CYS A 1082 19.43 34.05 -23.85
N THR A 1083 18.50 34.73 -23.18
CA THR A 1083 18.76 36.03 -22.52
C THR A 1083 19.78 35.98 -21.38
N ILE A 1084 19.69 34.98 -20.48
CA ILE A 1084 20.63 34.81 -19.38
C ILE A 1084 22.02 34.41 -19.90
N PRO A 1085 22.20 33.36 -20.74
CA PRO A 1085 23.53 33.01 -21.24
C PRO A 1085 24.17 34.12 -22.08
N LEU A 1086 23.40 34.95 -22.79
CA LEU A 1086 23.90 36.17 -23.43
C LEU A 1086 24.56 37.14 -22.45
N CYS A 1087 23.94 37.37 -21.28
CA CYS A 1087 24.56 38.16 -20.22
C CYS A 1087 25.83 37.47 -19.68
N LEU A 1088 25.83 36.14 -19.55
CA LEU A 1088 26.98 35.39 -19.04
C LEU A 1088 28.19 35.42 -20.00
N GLU A 1089 27.99 35.39 -21.32
CA GLU A 1089 29.10 35.59 -22.30
C GLU A 1089 29.77 36.97 -22.12
N GLU A 1090 28.99 38.01 -21.84
CA GLU A 1090 29.48 39.38 -21.61
C GLU A 1090 30.13 39.56 -20.21
N LEU A 1091 29.60 38.89 -19.18
CA LEU A 1091 30.02 39.03 -17.78
C LEU A 1091 31.22 38.16 -17.38
N ILE A 1092 31.29 36.88 -17.81
CA ILE A 1092 32.36 35.94 -17.40
C ILE A 1092 33.78 36.50 -17.63
N PRO A 1093 34.10 37.17 -18.77
CA PRO A 1093 35.44 37.73 -18.99
C PRO A 1093 35.82 38.90 -18.06
N GLN A 1094 34.83 39.51 -17.39
CA GLN A 1094 34.98 40.68 -16.52
C GLN A 1094 34.82 40.34 -15.03
N ALA A 1095 34.56 39.07 -14.73
CA ALA A 1095 34.18 38.58 -13.41
C ALA A 1095 35.36 38.54 -12.43
N THR A 1096 35.09 38.75 -11.13
CA THR A 1096 36.07 38.57 -10.06
C THR A 1096 35.82 37.25 -9.34
N ALA A 1097 36.85 36.43 -9.17
CA ALA A 1097 36.75 35.13 -8.50
C ALA A 1097 36.15 35.24 -7.09
N GLY A 1098 35.25 34.32 -6.75
CA GLY A 1098 34.50 34.31 -5.48
C GLY A 1098 33.19 35.11 -5.47
N GLN A 1099 32.89 35.90 -6.51
CA GLN A 1099 31.58 36.56 -6.62
C GLN A 1099 30.45 35.53 -6.79
N LYS A 1100 29.32 35.75 -6.12
CA LYS A 1100 28.10 34.95 -6.22
C LYS A 1100 27.04 35.71 -7.02
N TRP A 1101 26.58 35.12 -8.11
CA TRP A 1101 25.55 35.71 -8.98
C TRP A 1101 24.24 34.93 -8.89
N GLY A 1102 23.13 35.64 -8.73
CA GLY A 1102 21.78 35.08 -8.84
C GLY A 1102 21.28 35.09 -10.28
N LEU A 1103 20.71 33.98 -10.76
CA LEU A 1103 20.01 33.92 -12.04
C LEU A 1103 18.52 33.73 -11.76
N THR A 1104 17.63 34.37 -12.53
CA THR A 1104 16.18 34.15 -12.35
C THR A 1104 15.38 34.42 -13.61
N ALA A 1105 14.39 33.57 -13.90
CA ALA A 1105 13.57 33.62 -15.09
C ALA A 1105 12.12 33.20 -14.85
N PHE A 1106 11.24 33.69 -15.71
CA PHE A 1106 9.92 33.11 -15.96
C PHE A 1106 9.81 32.78 -17.44
N GLY A 1107 8.86 31.94 -17.86
CA GLY A 1107 8.54 31.64 -19.26
C GLY A 1107 7.04 31.40 -19.48
N GLY A 1108 6.64 31.31 -20.75
CA GLY A 1108 5.27 30.91 -21.15
C GLY A 1108 4.86 29.57 -20.54
N GLY A 1109 3.55 29.39 -20.32
CA GLY A 1109 3.03 28.34 -19.45
C GLY A 1109 3.43 28.50 -17.96
N PHE A 1110 3.85 29.72 -17.58
CA PHE A 1110 4.28 30.15 -16.24
C PHE A 1110 5.19 29.15 -15.54
N THR A 1111 6.22 28.76 -16.27
CA THR A 1111 7.42 28.11 -15.72
C THR A 1111 8.34 29.16 -15.11
N PHE A 1112 8.96 28.86 -13.98
CA PHE A 1112 9.84 29.77 -13.24
C PHE A 1112 11.11 29.04 -12.80
N GLY A 1113 12.23 29.75 -12.79
CA GLY A 1113 13.51 29.24 -12.33
C GLY A 1113 14.31 30.29 -11.59
N GLY A 1114 15.01 29.88 -10.54
CA GLY A 1114 16.05 30.62 -9.86
C GLY A 1114 17.31 29.77 -9.79
N ALA A 1115 18.49 30.39 -9.80
CA ALA A 1115 19.75 29.72 -9.57
C ALA A 1115 20.75 30.64 -8.87
N VAL A 1116 21.76 30.06 -8.24
CA VAL A 1116 22.93 30.78 -7.73
C VAL A 1116 24.19 30.15 -8.34
N VAL A 1117 25.07 30.99 -8.88
CA VAL A 1117 26.36 30.58 -9.43
C VAL A 1117 27.51 31.34 -8.75
N GLU A 1118 28.71 30.77 -8.71
CA GLU A 1118 29.92 31.38 -8.14
C GLU A 1118 31.03 31.46 -9.20
N VAL A 1119 31.72 32.60 -9.29
CA VAL A 1119 32.86 32.81 -10.20
C VAL A 1119 34.11 32.09 -9.68
N VAL A 1120 34.82 31.39 -10.57
CA VAL A 1120 36.00 30.55 -10.26
C VAL A 1120 37.32 31.23 -10.64
#